data_AF-A0A7S7TUV7-F1
#
_entry.id   AF-A0A7S7TUV7-F1
#
_cell.length_a   1.000
_cell.length_b   1.000
_cell.length_c   1.000
_cell.angle_alpha   90.00
_cell.angle_beta   90.00
_cell.angle_gamma   90.00
#
_symmetry.space_group_name_H-M   'P 1'
#
loop_
_entity.id
_entity.type
_entity.pdbx_description
1 polymer ?
#
loop_
_entity_poly.entity_id
_entity_poly.type
_entity_poly.pdbx_seq_one_letter_code
_entity_poly.pdbx_strand_id
1 'polypeptide(L)'
;MLCFACQSTIGADDNWCAQCGAAVAKRVDPDSEQRFVTILRADVVDSTGLVADLDPEEAVSRLEPALAAMRGAVRQFGGIVSKELGDGLAAVFGAPIADDNHAPLACHAAIELVRRIGGLGDPALQVRVGLHSGRVVTYMVASEYSKVYEIGGAAQHLAARLEAVAGPNQIYASEACQSLADGNVQFDYLGRKQLKGFSEPLPIYRVTGATNVSSWRVRRARSVARFVNRVDETGLLRRLAQNAGPSRQTALLIGDPGIGKSRLVHEFVDELKREDWRLVHAECSPNLQGAPFSALKALMLSMLEETAADADILTEPPTALIGTARSAINAVLDRPISDPEWGELEPHARGRAISDASCAVLEMLVARQRTVILVEDLHWIDRASEAVVAALASLQIPGLLVLLTSRPNGIPDWIARCNAEITALRSLAEDAGREMLDDILGRSANMADLKSRVVLHTASVPLFIEEVCRGLKDSGILRGHWGDLALVRPVGELGIPSSIQGVIAARLDRVSREERSLLQIAAALGPRSTEVILREVSGLPEPVLQRCLAVLDRSEFLVKIDIEPDRLLEFPHEMIRQVVYDSMVEKVREGVHARILATLESNGSSHDEPSKLCYHAMRAKDWQKAFAYGRTAARKSLARSAFADAANYFEIAMTALDKTPFARSREADAVDLRIEARTAFMSAGKVAEWFDLGRDAEGRANAIDDIGRKVAAMAVRSGAQNFYGTPIEAIETGEEVARLAGEWGNPGWLNLAQYSLGQAYFIAGRYRDAEQMLGQACLRLSGPDASAPPGTTPKTLELLCCMMKSVTHTTLGEIDTGAEFHQRASAIATESNRPFDRVGAGYSGGCLALGRGNPGEAAAILEDAFAITQKYGIRLFVPVITCHLGIAYLEQGRLADARVTLVEAREEARSVGYTSIVLRTSIYLALALSRLGDVQAAQNMLREARNTARQQGFSGLEAEALFGEAAVSPASNENDRTSVLHQLRAAIAIASSSGTKPLLHRAEALLNGMLADPQGSVWRH
;
A
#
# COMPACT_ATOMS: atom_id res chain seq x y z
N MET A 1 59.49 -43.97 -18.93
CA MET A 1 58.82 -44.02 -17.60
C MET A 1 58.85 -45.45 -17.08
N LEU A 2 58.60 -45.72 -15.80
CA LEU A 2 58.49 -47.09 -15.26
C LEU A 2 57.02 -47.42 -14.97
N CYS A 3 56.59 -48.63 -15.30
CA CYS A 3 55.24 -49.10 -14.99
C CYS A 3 55.02 -49.13 -13.48
N PHE A 4 53.97 -48.48 -12.95
CA PHE A 4 53.69 -48.51 -11.51
C PHE A 4 53.34 -49.92 -11.00
N ALA A 5 52.83 -50.80 -11.89
CA ALA A 5 52.40 -52.15 -11.53
C ALA A 5 53.51 -53.21 -11.62
N CYS A 6 54.42 -53.10 -12.59
CA CYS A 6 55.44 -54.14 -12.83
C CYS A 6 56.88 -53.62 -13.02
N GLN A 7 57.08 -52.30 -12.87
CA GLN A 7 58.36 -51.60 -12.96
C GLN A 7 59.14 -51.79 -14.29
N SER A 8 58.50 -52.29 -15.34
CA SER A 8 59.10 -52.34 -16.68
C SER A 8 59.19 -50.94 -17.31
N THR A 9 60.11 -50.78 -18.27
CA THR A 9 60.34 -49.52 -18.96
C THR A 9 59.24 -49.29 -20.01
N ILE A 10 58.60 -48.12 -19.94
CA ILE A 10 57.51 -47.68 -20.81
C ILE A 10 57.99 -46.49 -21.65
N GLY A 11 57.71 -46.52 -22.96
CA GLY A 11 57.95 -45.40 -23.88
C GLY A 11 57.10 -44.17 -23.56
N ALA A 12 57.49 -43.00 -24.05
CA ALA A 12 56.79 -41.75 -23.74
C ALA A 12 55.35 -41.70 -24.30
N ASP A 13 55.07 -42.46 -25.36
CA ASP A 13 53.79 -42.45 -26.09
C ASP A 13 52.93 -43.71 -25.88
N ASP A 14 53.36 -44.63 -25.02
CA ASP A 14 52.64 -45.88 -24.76
C ASP A 14 51.42 -45.64 -23.86
N ASN A 15 50.23 -45.99 -24.33
CA ASN A 15 48.99 -45.89 -23.53
C ASN A 15 48.79 -47.08 -22.56
N TRP A 16 49.54 -48.18 -22.77
CA TRP A 16 49.45 -49.41 -21.99
C TRP A 16 50.84 -50.02 -21.83
N CYS A 17 51.12 -50.60 -20.65
CA CYS A 17 52.36 -51.32 -20.42
C CYS A 17 52.37 -52.63 -21.21
N ALA A 18 53.32 -52.78 -22.15
CA ALA A 18 53.45 -53.97 -22.99
C ALA A 18 53.69 -55.28 -22.19
N GLN A 19 54.22 -55.18 -20.97
CA GLN A 19 54.57 -56.34 -20.15
C GLN A 19 53.40 -56.87 -19.30
N CYS A 20 52.53 -56.00 -18.78
CA CYS A 20 51.49 -56.39 -17.82
C CYS A 20 50.08 -55.86 -18.14
N GLY A 21 49.92 -55.10 -19.23
CA GLY A 21 48.63 -54.57 -19.66
C GLY A 21 48.07 -53.46 -18.78
N ALA A 22 48.84 -52.88 -17.85
CA ALA A 22 48.38 -51.77 -17.02
C ALA A 22 48.31 -50.48 -17.83
N ALA A 23 47.20 -49.74 -17.72
CA ALA A 23 47.03 -48.44 -18.37
C ALA A 23 48.05 -47.43 -17.83
N VAL A 24 48.73 -46.72 -18.73
CA VAL A 24 49.67 -45.67 -18.34
C VAL A 24 48.86 -44.41 -18.13
N ALA A 25 48.76 -43.94 -16.89
CA ALA A 25 48.11 -42.67 -16.58
C ALA A 25 48.92 -41.55 -17.26
N LYS A 26 48.43 -41.03 -18.39
CA LYS A 26 48.95 -39.80 -18.97
C LYS A 26 48.87 -38.72 -17.89
N ARG A 27 49.98 -38.00 -17.65
CA ARG A 27 49.94 -36.71 -16.96
C ARG A 27 48.97 -35.83 -17.75
N VAL A 28 47.77 -35.66 -17.22
CA VAL A 28 46.84 -34.63 -17.68
C VAL A 28 47.45 -33.32 -17.22
N ASP A 29 47.90 -32.48 -18.15
CA ASP A 29 48.17 -31.09 -17.83
C ASP A 29 46.88 -30.52 -17.22
N PRO A 30 46.91 -29.88 -16.05
CA PRO A 30 45.71 -29.27 -15.48
C PRO A 30 45.14 -28.27 -16.49
N ASP A 31 43.85 -28.40 -16.82
CA ASP A 31 43.12 -27.46 -17.68
C ASP A 31 43.38 -26.03 -17.16
N SER A 32 44.29 -25.32 -17.84
CA SER A 32 44.71 -23.97 -17.48
C SER A 32 44.09 -23.01 -18.48
N GLU A 33 43.30 -22.07 -17.98
CA GLU A 33 42.55 -21.14 -18.81
C GLU A 33 42.93 -19.70 -18.46
N GLN A 34 43.11 -18.85 -19.48
CA GLN A 34 43.24 -17.42 -19.28
C GLN A 34 41.86 -16.79 -19.09
N ARG A 35 41.70 -16.05 -17.99
CA ARG A 35 40.42 -15.40 -17.64
C ARG A 35 40.67 -13.97 -17.18
N PHE A 36 39.69 -13.11 -17.44
CA PHE A 36 39.67 -11.75 -16.93
C PHE A 36 38.78 -11.72 -15.68
N VAL A 37 39.35 -11.34 -14.54
CA VAL A 37 38.70 -11.51 -13.23
C VAL A 37 39.00 -10.32 -12.33
N THR A 38 38.27 -10.18 -11.22
CA THR A 38 38.67 -9.30 -10.11
C THR A 38 39.25 -10.10 -8.96
N ILE A 39 40.42 -9.65 -8.49
CA ILE A 39 41.17 -10.26 -7.40
C ILE A 39 41.02 -9.38 -6.17
N LEU A 40 40.61 -10.00 -5.07
CA LEU A 40 40.51 -9.40 -3.75
C LEU A 40 41.62 -9.99 -2.86
N ARG A 41 42.40 -9.09 -2.25
CA ARG A 41 43.38 -9.42 -1.21
C ARG A 41 42.98 -8.71 0.06
N ALA A 42 42.86 -9.43 1.16
CA ALA A 42 42.54 -8.86 2.46
C ALA A 42 43.49 -9.43 3.51
N ASP A 43 43.87 -8.59 4.47
CA ASP A 43 44.81 -8.92 5.53
C ASP A 43 44.46 -8.17 6.83
N VAL A 44 44.71 -8.79 7.99
CA VAL A 44 44.55 -8.15 9.31
C VAL A 44 45.75 -7.23 9.57
N VAL A 45 45.46 -5.98 9.93
CA VAL A 45 46.49 -4.99 10.24
C VAL A 45 47.19 -5.35 11.54
N ASP A 46 48.54 -5.38 11.50
CA ASP A 46 49.40 -5.70 12.65
C ASP A 46 49.07 -7.05 13.33
N SER A 47 48.68 -8.04 12.53
CA SER A 47 48.38 -9.42 12.97
C SER A 47 49.48 -10.01 13.86
N THR A 48 50.74 -9.74 13.54
CA THR A 48 51.91 -10.21 14.32
C THR A 48 51.96 -9.55 15.70
N GLY A 49 51.67 -8.26 15.80
CA GLY A 49 51.55 -7.56 17.09
C GLY A 49 50.37 -8.04 17.93
N LEU A 50 49.24 -8.37 17.27
CA LEU A 50 48.03 -8.87 17.93
C LEU A 50 48.19 -10.26 18.56
N VAL A 51 49.18 -11.04 18.12
CA VAL A 51 49.42 -12.42 18.60
C VAL A 51 50.82 -12.66 19.16
N ALA A 52 51.69 -11.63 19.25
CA ALA A 52 53.09 -11.75 19.63
C ALA A 52 53.31 -12.38 21.02
N ASP A 53 52.40 -12.09 21.96
CA ASP A 53 52.47 -12.56 23.35
C ASP A 53 51.46 -13.69 23.63
N LEU A 54 50.78 -14.23 22.61
CA LEU A 54 49.79 -15.30 22.74
C LEU A 54 50.42 -16.66 22.47
N ASP A 55 49.88 -17.68 23.13
CA ASP A 55 50.15 -19.08 22.78
C ASP A 55 49.62 -19.40 21.36
N PRO A 56 50.16 -20.41 20.66
CA PRO A 56 49.73 -20.75 19.29
C PRO A 56 48.24 -21.09 19.13
N GLU A 57 47.59 -21.69 20.13
CA GLU A 57 46.15 -22.00 20.10
C GLU A 57 45.31 -20.73 20.32
N GLU A 58 45.74 -19.86 21.24
CA GLU A 58 45.16 -18.55 21.51
C GLU A 58 45.30 -17.60 20.32
N ALA A 59 46.44 -17.62 19.63
CA ALA A 59 46.69 -16.84 18.42
C ALA A 59 45.74 -17.22 17.27
N VAL A 60 45.48 -18.52 17.07
CA VAL A 60 44.51 -19.01 16.07
C VAL A 60 43.08 -18.62 16.48
N SER A 61 42.72 -18.81 17.74
CA SER A 61 41.41 -18.43 18.28
C SER A 61 41.14 -16.92 18.16
N ARG A 62 42.19 -16.10 18.26
CA ARG A 62 42.12 -14.64 18.12
C ARG A 62 41.79 -14.18 16.70
N LEU A 63 42.38 -14.81 15.68
CA LEU A 63 42.26 -14.40 14.28
C LEU A 63 41.13 -15.12 13.53
N GLU A 64 40.71 -16.30 13.98
CA GLU A 64 39.69 -17.11 13.30
C GLU A 64 38.33 -16.40 13.12
N PRO A 65 37.79 -15.61 14.07
CA PRO A 65 36.57 -14.83 13.85
C PRO A 65 36.71 -13.82 12.70
N ALA A 66 37.87 -13.18 12.57
CA ALA A 66 38.15 -12.26 11.48
C ALA A 66 38.23 -13.02 10.14
N LEU A 67 38.99 -14.11 10.07
CA LEU A 67 39.08 -14.95 8.87
C LEU A 67 37.72 -15.54 8.46
N ALA A 68 36.90 -15.96 9.41
CA ALA A 68 35.55 -16.45 9.18
C ALA A 68 34.63 -15.35 8.61
N ALA A 69 34.73 -14.13 9.14
CA ALA A 69 34.03 -12.96 8.61
C ALA A 69 34.46 -12.65 7.17
N MET A 70 35.76 -12.69 6.87
CA MET A 70 36.30 -12.49 5.52
C MET A 70 35.80 -13.55 4.54
N ARG A 71 35.87 -14.84 4.91
CA ARG A 71 35.34 -15.96 4.11
C ARG A 71 33.85 -15.80 3.84
N GLY A 72 33.08 -15.40 4.85
CA GLY A 72 31.65 -15.19 4.74
C GLY A 72 31.30 -14.08 3.75
N ALA A 73 32.01 -12.94 3.83
CA ALA A 73 31.79 -11.81 2.93
C ALA A 73 32.14 -12.15 1.47
N VAL A 74 33.28 -12.82 1.23
CA VAL A 74 33.67 -13.25 -0.12
C VAL A 74 32.64 -14.20 -0.73
N ARG A 75 32.18 -15.20 0.02
CA ARG A 75 31.20 -16.19 -0.46
C ARG A 75 29.83 -15.59 -0.73
N GLN A 76 29.40 -14.62 0.09
CA GLN A 76 28.10 -13.95 -0.07
C GLN A 76 27.95 -13.26 -1.44
N PHE A 77 29.03 -12.67 -1.95
CA PHE A 77 29.01 -11.95 -3.23
C PHE A 77 29.56 -12.79 -4.40
N GLY A 78 29.49 -14.12 -4.29
CA GLY A 78 29.85 -15.03 -5.38
C GLY A 78 31.36 -15.19 -5.64
N GLY A 79 32.21 -14.73 -4.72
CA GLY A 79 33.65 -14.89 -4.82
C GLY A 79 34.13 -16.25 -4.31
N ILE A 80 35.25 -16.71 -4.85
CA ILE A 80 35.92 -17.95 -4.42
C ILE A 80 37.21 -17.59 -3.71
N VAL A 81 37.36 -18.05 -2.47
CA VAL A 81 38.63 -17.98 -1.74
C VAL A 81 39.61 -18.94 -2.40
N SER A 82 40.61 -18.37 -3.08
CA SER A 82 41.66 -19.11 -3.78
C SER A 82 42.75 -19.58 -2.83
N LYS A 83 43.10 -18.75 -1.83
CA LYS A 83 44.15 -19.08 -0.86
C LYS A 83 43.95 -18.34 0.47
N GLU A 84 44.16 -19.04 1.58
CA GLU A 84 44.33 -18.43 2.90
C GLU A 84 45.82 -18.15 3.15
N LEU A 85 46.10 -16.97 3.72
CA LEU A 85 47.47 -16.43 3.85
C LEU A 85 47.98 -16.49 5.30
N GLY A 86 47.17 -17.06 6.22
CA GLY A 86 47.44 -17.08 7.66
C GLY A 86 46.52 -16.11 8.38
N ASP A 87 46.79 -14.82 8.23
CA ASP A 87 46.09 -13.66 8.80
C ASP A 87 45.18 -12.93 7.80
N GLY A 88 45.14 -13.41 6.56
CA GLY A 88 44.36 -12.84 5.49
C GLY A 88 43.93 -13.87 4.44
N LEU A 89 43.32 -13.39 3.36
CA LEU A 89 42.90 -14.24 2.25
C LEU A 89 43.11 -13.59 0.88
N ALA A 90 43.14 -14.46 -0.12
CA ALA A 90 43.06 -14.10 -1.54
C ALA A 90 41.80 -14.73 -2.13
N ALA A 91 40.96 -13.92 -2.76
CA ALA A 91 39.73 -14.34 -3.40
C ALA A 91 39.64 -13.82 -4.83
N VAL A 92 38.84 -14.51 -5.65
CA VAL A 92 38.59 -14.13 -7.04
C VAL A 92 37.11 -14.20 -7.41
N PHE A 93 36.70 -13.26 -8.24
CA PHE A 93 35.36 -13.06 -8.76
C PHE A 93 35.38 -13.12 -10.30
N GLY A 94 34.37 -13.72 -10.92
CA GLY A 94 34.32 -13.95 -12.38
C GLY A 94 34.99 -15.26 -12.86
N ALA A 95 35.29 -16.18 -11.95
CA ALA A 95 35.79 -17.52 -12.25
C ALA A 95 35.33 -18.55 -11.19
N PRO A 96 35.09 -19.84 -11.54
CA PRO A 96 35.20 -20.47 -12.84
C PRO A 96 33.98 -20.23 -13.76
N ILE A 97 33.02 -19.43 -13.32
CA ILE A 97 31.91 -18.93 -14.15
C ILE A 97 32.21 -17.47 -14.48
N ALA A 98 32.24 -17.13 -15.77
CA ALA A 98 32.42 -15.74 -16.19
C ALA A 98 31.22 -14.90 -15.73
N ASP A 99 31.49 -13.74 -15.15
CA ASP A 99 30.50 -12.82 -14.63
C ASP A 99 30.92 -11.39 -14.95
N ASP A 100 30.15 -10.69 -15.78
CA ASP A 100 30.46 -9.32 -16.21
C ASP A 100 30.44 -8.31 -15.05
N ASN A 101 29.85 -8.68 -13.91
CA ASN A 101 29.80 -7.87 -12.68
C ASN A 101 30.90 -8.25 -11.67
N HIS A 102 31.94 -8.96 -12.09
CA HIS A 102 33.00 -9.44 -11.20
C HIS A 102 33.70 -8.32 -10.40
N ALA A 103 33.81 -7.09 -10.93
CA ALA A 103 34.40 -5.94 -10.24
C ALA A 103 33.51 -5.32 -9.16
N PRO A 104 32.24 -4.93 -9.44
CA PRO A 104 31.37 -4.40 -8.40
C PRO A 104 31.11 -5.42 -7.28
N LEU A 105 30.94 -6.71 -7.60
CA LEU A 105 30.75 -7.76 -6.59
C LEU A 105 31.96 -7.91 -5.64
N ALA A 106 33.18 -7.82 -6.17
CA ALA A 106 34.39 -7.82 -5.35
C ALA A 106 34.49 -6.59 -4.44
N CYS A 107 34.06 -5.42 -4.92
CA CYS A 107 33.97 -4.21 -4.09
C CYS A 107 32.93 -4.34 -2.97
N HIS A 108 31.74 -4.91 -3.26
CA HIS A 108 30.73 -5.18 -2.24
C HIS A 108 31.22 -6.18 -1.19
N ALA A 109 31.91 -7.24 -1.62
CA ALA A 109 32.54 -8.19 -0.70
C ALA A 109 33.57 -7.51 0.20
N ALA A 110 34.38 -6.59 -0.33
CA ALA A 110 35.36 -5.85 0.44
C ALA A 110 34.71 -4.92 1.49
N ILE A 111 33.63 -4.23 1.14
CA ILE A 111 32.87 -3.36 2.05
C ILE A 111 32.25 -4.19 3.19
N GLU A 112 31.57 -5.28 2.82
CA GLU A 112 30.94 -6.17 3.80
C GLU A 112 31.96 -6.85 4.72
N LEU A 113 33.14 -7.20 4.18
CA LEU A 113 34.25 -7.74 4.96
C LEU A 113 34.68 -6.77 6.05
N VAL A 114 34.93 -5.50 5.69
CA VAL A 114 35.31 -4.45 6.67
C VAL A 114 34.19 -4.25 7.70
N ARG A 115 32.93 -4.22 7.27
CA ARG A 115 31.76 -4.06 8.14
C ARG A 115 31.62 -5.20 9.15
N ARG A 116 31.73 -6.45 8.70
CA ARG A 116 31.61 -7.64 9.57
C ARG A 116 32.70 -7.69 10.62
N ILE A 117 33.91 -7.27 10.27
CA ILE A 117 35.02 -7.21 11.21
C ILE A 117 34.81 -6.10 12.25
N GLY A 118 34.32 -4.93 11.84
CA GLY A 118 33.89 -3.89 12.80
C GLY A 118 32.78 -4.38 13.75
N GLY A 119 31.88 -5.25 13.27
CA GLY A 119 30.81 -5.87 14.05
C GLY A 119 31.25 -6.94 15.05
N LEU A 120 32.52 -7.36 15.06
CA LEU A 120 33.06 -8.30 16.05
C LEU A 120 33.24 -7.65 17.43
N GLY A 121 33.09 -6.32 17.54
CA GLY A 121 33.15 -5.59 18.80
C GLY A 121 34.57 -5.41 19.36
N ASP A 122 35.58 -5.65 18.53
CA ASP A 122 36.99 -5.56 18.90
C ASP A 122 37.71 -4.47 18.09
N PRO A 123 38.04 -3.32 18.72
CA PRO A 123 38.68 -2.20 18.05
C PRO A 123 40.09 -2.50 17.51
N ALA A 124 40.76 -3.53 18.01
CA ALA A 124 42.11 -3.89 17.61
C ALA A 124 42.14 -4.73 16.32
N LEU A 125 41.02 -5.40 15.97
CA LEU A 125 40.89 -6.16 14.73
C LEU A 125 40.48 -5.24 13.58
N GLN A 126 41.48 -4.77 12.84
CA GLN A 126 41.31 -3.94 11.65
C GLN A 126 41.83 -4.69 10.42
N VAL A 127 41.28 -4.38 9.26
CA VAL A 127 41.68 -5.03 8.00
C VAL A 127 42.02 -4.02 6.92
N ARG A 128 42.84 -4.42 5.97
CA ARG A 128 43.11 -3.64 4.76
C ARG A 128 42.85 -4.51 3.54
N VAL A 129 42.32 -3.91 2.48
CA VAL A 129 41.87 -4.64 1.29
C VAL A 129 42.40 -4.01 0.01
N GLY A 130 42.85 -4.85 -0.91
CA GLY A 130 43.31 -4.49 -2.25
C GLY A 130 42.52 -5.19 -3.34
N LEU A 131 42.06 -4.42 -4.34
CA LEU A 131 41.24 -4.88 -5.45
C LEU A 131 41.89 -4.58 -6.80
N HIS A 132 42.01 -5.58 -7.66
CA HIS A 132 42.48 -5.39 -9.03
C HIS A 132 41.76 -6.29 -10.03
N SER A 133 41.32 -5.70 -11.14
CA SER A 133 40.75 -6.43 -12.28
C SER A 133 41.79 -6.60 -13.37
N GLY A 134 42.04 -7.84 -13.79
CA GLY A 134 43.09 -8.14 -14.75
C GLY A 134 43.06 -9.58 -15.26
N ARG A 135 43.90 -9.87 -16.26
CA ARG A 135 44.04 -11.22 -16.81
C ARG A 135 44.89 -12.11 -15.90
N VAL A 136 44.39 -13.30 -15.64
CA VAL A 136 45.07 -14.35 -14.88
C VAL A 136 44.98 -15.68 -15.61
N VAL A 137 45.87 -16.61 -15.28
CA VAL A 137 45.76 -18.02 -15.64
C VAL A 137 45.20 -18.75 -14.43
N THR A 138 44.07 -19.43 -14.59
CA THR A 138 43.46 -20.24 -13.53
C THR A 138 43.74 -21.72 -13.78
N TYR A 139 44.09 -22.48 -12.75
CA TYR A 139 44.32 -23.94 -12.85
C TYR A 139 43.84 -24.65 -11.58
N MET A 140 43.36 -25.88 -11.72
CA MET A 140 42.99 -26.71 -10.57
C MET A 140 44.19 -27.52 -10.11
N VAL A 141 44.59 -27.35 -8.84
CA VAL A 141 45.54 -28.24 -8.19
C VAL A 141 44.74 -29.31 -7.46
N ALA A 142 44.79 -30.55 -7.98
CA ALA A 142 44.25 -31.71 -7.29
C ALA A 142 45.33 -32.29 -6.36
N SER A 143 45.10 -32.25 -5.05
CA SER A 143 45.82 -33.06 -4.08
C SER A 143 44.99 -34.31 -3.73
N GLU A 144 45.60 -35.32 -3.11
CA GLU A 144 44.89 -36.55 -2.65
C GLU A 144 43.71 -36.27 -1.70
N TYR A 145 43.59 -35.05 -1.15
CA TYR A 145 42.61 -34.69 -0.13
C TYR A 145 41.76 -33.43 -0.43
N SER A 146 42.08 -32.62 -1.46
CA SER A 146 41.27 -31.46 -1.87
C SER A 146 41.56 -30.97 -3.29
N LYS A 147 40.56 -30.35 -3.94
CA LYS A 147 40.71 -29.57 -5.19
C LYS A 147 40.76 -28.08 -4.83
N VAL A 148 41.88 -27.41 -5.08
CA VAL A 148 42.05 -25.97 -4.83
C VAL A 148 42.11 -25.23 -6.16
N TYR A 149 41.33 -24.15 -6.27
CA TYR A 149 41.30 -23.28 -7.45
C TYR A 149 42.40 -22.22 -7.31
N GLU A 150 43.52 -22.44 -7.99
CA GLU A 150 44.66 -21.54 -7.96
C GLU A 150 44.70 -20.63 -9.19
N ILE A 151 45.36 -19.50 -9.00
CA ILE A 151 45.40 -18.41 -9.95
C ILE A 151 46.85 -17.96 -10.02
N GLY A 152 47.38 -17.81 -11.22
CA GLY A 152 48.73 -17.34 -11.50
C GLY A 152 48.72 -16.16 -12.46
N GLY A 153 49.68 -15.25 -12.31
CA GLY A 153 49.87 -14.12 -13.21
C GLY A 153 50.11 -12.79 -12.50
N ALA A 154 50.62 -11.81 -13.25
CA ALA A 154 51.06 -10.52 -12.72
C ALA A 154 49.94 -9.71 -12.03
N ALA A 155 48.67 -9.92 -12.41
CA ALA A 155 47.52 -9.24 -11.84
C ALA A 155 47.37 -9.47 -10.32
N GLN A 156 47.73 -10.66 -9.82
CA GLN A 156 47.68 -10.94 -8.38
C GLN A 156 48.65 -10.09 -7.57
N HIS A 157 49.80 -9.76 -8.15
CA HIS A 157 50.80 -8.94 -7.48
C HIS A 157 50.28 -7.52 -7.29
N LEU A 158 49.53 -6.96 -8.24
CA LEU A 158 48.97 -5.62 -8.10
C LEU A 158 47.90 -5.54 -7.00
N ALA A 159 46.98 -6.52 -6.92
CA ALA A 159 46.01 -6.60 -5.81
C ALA A 159 46.71 -6.65 -4.45
N ALA A 160 47.78 -7.45 -4.32
CA ALA A 160 48.56 -7.54 -3.08
C ALA A 160 49.33 -6.25 -2.76
N ARG A 161 49.78 -5.49 -3.77
CA ARG A 161 50.43 -4.19 -3.55
C ARG A 161 49.44 -3.11 -3.13
N LEU A 162 48.21 -3.15 -3.63
CA LEU A 162 47.15 -2.24 -3.21
C LEU A 162 46.71 -2.51 -1.77
N GLU A 163 46.58 -3.79 -1.39
CA GLU A 163 46.30 -4.23 -0.02
C GLU A 163 47.40 -3.74 0.93
N ALA A 164 48.67 -4.00 0.62
CA ALA A 164 49.79 -3.63 1.50
C ALA A 164 49.93 -2.11 1.77
N VAL A 165 49.45 -1.25 0.87
CA VAL A 165 49.49 0.22 1.04
C VAL A 165 48.16 0.82 1.49
N ALA A 166 47.11 0.01 1.62
CA ALA A 166 45.82 0.44 2.14
C ALA A 166 45.92 0.69 3.65
N GLY A 167 45.28 1.78 4.10
CA GLY A 167 45.17 2.10 5.52
C GLY A 167 44.23 1.14 6.27
N PRO A 168 44.21 1.17 7.61
CA PRO A 168 43.30 0.35 8.39
C PRO A 168 41.83 0.63 8.04
N ASN A 169 41.06 -0.45 7.84
CA ASN A 169 39.68 -0.47 7.36
C ASN A 169 39.47 0.24 6.01
N GLN A 170 40.53 0.39 5.20
CA GLN A 170 40.43 0.97 3.87
C GLN A 170 40.54 -0.10 2.78
N ILE A 171 39.84 0.17 1.67
CA ILE A 171 39.75 -0.69 0.50
C ILE A 171 40.30 0.10 -0.68
N TYR A 172 41.43 -0.33 -1.23
CA TYR A 172 42.07 0.31 -2.37
C TYR A 172 41.89 -0.51 -3.64
N ALA A 173 41.54 0.17 -4.73
CA ALA A 173 41.28 -0.41 -6.03
C ALA A 173 42.21 0.19 -7.09
N SER A 174 42.61 -0.65 -8.05
CA SER A 174 43.24 -0.19 -9.29
C SER A 174 42.24 0.54 -10.19
N GLU A 175 42.73 1.38 -11.10
CA GLU A 175 41.92 2.00 -12.17
C GLU A 175 41.06 1.00 -12.94
N ALA A 176 41.61 -0.14 -13.35
CA ALA A 176 40.85 -1.16 -14.06
C ALA A 176 39.65 -1.70 -13.25
N CYS A 177 39.79 -1.82 -11.94
CA CYS A 177 38.69 -2.25 -11.06
C CYS A 177 37.67 -1.11 -10.86
N GLN A 178 38.15 0.12 -10.71
CA GLN A 178 37.28 1.30 -10.59
C GLN A 178 36.45 1.47 -11.86
N SER A 179 37.05 1.42 -13.06
CA SER A 179 36.34 1.63 -14.32
C SER A 179 35.25 0.58 -14.59
N LEU A 180 35.44 -0.64 -14.08
CA LEU A 180 34.44 -1.73 -14.22
C LEU A 180 33.37 -1.69 -13.11
N ALA A 181 33.67 -1.09 -11.97
CA ALA A 181 32.74 -0.91 -10.86
C ALA A 181 32.07 0.47 -10.85
N ASP A 182 32.41 1.33 -11.83
CA ASP A 182 31.92 2.69 -11.96
C ASP A 182 30.39 2.71 -12.10
N GLY A 183 29.74 3.63 -11.39
CA GLY A 183 28.28 3.70 -11.28
C GLY A 183 27.61 2.68 -10.34
N ASN A 184 28.34 1.71 -9.79
CA ASN A 184 27.83 0.75 -8.79
C ASN A 184 28.43 0.96 -7.40
N VAL A 185 29.66 1.47 -7.36
CA VAL A 185 30.51 1.63 -6.18
C VAL A 185 31.08 3.05 -6.19
N GLN A 186 31.14 3.69 -5.02
CA GLN A 186 31.70 5.03 -4.85
C GLN A 186 33.20 4.97 -4.59
N PHE A 187 33.97 5.87 -5.23
CA PHE A 187 35.42 5.90 -5.17
C PHE A 187 35.96 7.32 -4.94
N ASP A 188 36.96 7.44 -4.06
CA ASP A 188 37.82 8.62 -3.97
C ASP A 188 39.13 8.38 -4.74
N TYR A 189 39.51 9.30 -5.62
CA TYR A 189 40.82 9.23 -6.27
C TYR A 189 41.92 9.71 -5.31
N LEU A 190 42.86 8.83 -4.99
CA LEU A 190 43.98 9.11 -4.07
C LEU A 190 45.26 9.56 -4.78
N GLY A 191 45.20 9.85 -6.09
CA GLY A 191 46.36 10.20 -6.90
C GLY A 191 47.15 8.99 -7.40
N ARG A 192 48.26 9.26 -8.09
CA ARG A 192 49.19 8.23 -8.56
C ARG A 192 50.22 7.95 -7.48
N LYS A 193 50.37 6.68 -7.07
CA LYS A 193 51.38 6.26 -6.08
C LYS A 193 52.37 5.27 -6.69
N GLN A 194 53.64 5.39 -6.31
CA GLN A 194 54.66 4.42 -6.69
C GLN A 194 54.46 3.12 -5.89
N LEU A 195 54.19 1.99 -6.56
CA LEU A 195 54.07 0.68 -5.93
C LEU A 195 55.33 -0.16 -6.15
N LYS A 196 55.76 -0.90 -5.13
CA LYS A 196 56.96 -1.75 -5.19
C LYS A 196 56.85 -2.80 -6.30
N GLY A 197 57.77 -2.76 -7.27
CA GLY A 197 57.84 -3.67 -8.41
C GLY A 197 57.19 -3.15 -9.70
N PHE A 198 56.63 -1.94 -9.67
CA PHE A 198 56.13 -1.23 -10.85
C PHE A 198 57.04 -0.03 -11.12
N SER A 199 57.41 0.21 -12.38
CA SER A 199 58.33 1.29 -12.78
C SER A 199 57.65 2.66 -12.80
N GLU A 200 56.34 2.72 -13.01
CA GLU A 200 55.55 3.96 -13.09
C GLU A 200 54.58 4.11 -11.92
N PRO A 201 54.31 5.35 -11.46
CA PRO A 201 53.24 5.62 -10.51
C PRO A 201 51.87 5.25 -11.07
N LEU A 202 51.11 4.43 -10.33
CA LEU A 202 49.79 3.93 -10.73
C LEU A 202 48.68 4.70 -10.00
N PRO A 203 47.57 5.02 -10.69
CA PRO A 203 46.38 5.61 -10.06
C PRO A 203 45.75 4.64 -9.03
N ILE A 204 45.44 5.17 -7.85
CA ILE A 204 44.79 4.41 -6.77
C ILE A 204 43.48 5.08 -6.40
N TYR A 205 42.44 4.26 -6.25
CA TYR A 205 41.12 4.67 -5.83
C TYR A 205 40.78 4.04 -4.49
N ARG A 206 40.18 4.79 -3.57
CA ARG A 206 39.64 4.25 -2.32
C ARG A 206 38.15 4.02 -2.49
N VAL A 207 37.67 2.82 -2.21
CA VAL A 207 36.23 2.53 -2.15
C VAL A 207 35.65 3.19 -0.89
N THR A 208 34.57 3.95 -1.04
CA THR A 208 33.92 4.70 0.06
C THR A 208 32.50 4.22 0.38
N GLY A 209 31.86 3.48 -0.54
CA GLY A 209 30.52 2.93 -0.35
C GLY A 209 30.02 2.20 -1.59
N ALA A 210 28.86 1.55 -1.51
CA ALA A 210 28.21 0.91 -2.65
C ALA A 210 26.69 1.03 -2.59
N THR A 211 26.04 0.98 -3.76
CA THR A 211 24.59 1.14 -3.88
C THR A 211 23.84 -0.16 -3.53
N ASN A 212 22.73 -0.09 -2.80
CA ASN A 212 21.90 -1.26 -2.50
C ASN A 212 21.48 -1.97 -3.81
N VAL A 213 21.72 -3.28 -3.91
CA VAL A 213 21.33 -4.07 -5.07
C VAL A 213 19.83 -4.37 -4.92
N SER A 214 19.00 -3.74 -5.75
CA SER A 214 17.55 -3.98 -5.78
C SER A 214 17.21 -5.36 -6.36
N SER A 215 16.03 -5.90 -6.01
CA SER A 215 15.46 -7.11 -6.63
C SER A 215 15.42 -7.04 -8.17
N TRP A 216 15.11 -5.86 -8.71
CA TRP A 216 15.14 -5.61 -10.15
C TRP A 216 16.55 -5.82 -10.72
N ARG A 217 17.62 -5.36 -10.03
CA ARG A 217 19.01 -5.52 -10.48
C ARG A 217 19.41 -6.99 -10.54
N VAL A 218 18.93 -7.80 -9.59
CA VAL A 218 19.09 -9.27 -9.66
C VAL A 218 18.35 -9.85 -10.86
N ARG A 219 17.10 -9.43 -11.11
CA ARG A 219 16.33 -9.85 -12.30
C ARG A 219 17.03 -9.43 -13.61
N ARG A 220 17.66 -8.25 -13.67
CA ARG A 220 18.44 -7.81 -14.83
C ARG A 220 19.70 -8.62 -15.04
N ALA A 221 20.48 -8.86 -13.98
CA ALA A 221 21.72 -9.64 -14.06
C ALA A 221 21.47 -11.07 -14.56
N ARG A 222 20.26 -11.60 -14.34
CA ARG A 222 19.82 -12.93 -14.78
C ARG A 222 19.01 -12.93 -16.09
N SER A 223 18.78 -11.77 -16.69
CA SER A 223 18.09 -11.67 -17.97
C SER A 223 19.02 -12.18 -19.08
N VAL A 224 18.49 -13.09 -19.90
CA VAL A 224 19.23 -13.76 -20.98
C VAL A 224 19.29 -12.94 -22.28
N ALA A 225 18.66 -11.78 -22.30
CA ALA A 225 18.63 -10.87 -23.45
C ALA A 225 18.88 -9.42 -23.02
N ARG A 226 19.42 -8.61 -23.93
CA ARG A 226 19.51 -7.16 -23.72
C ARG A 226 18.15 -6.50 -23.92
N PHE A 227 18.03 -5.25 -23.46
CA PHE A 227 16.83 -4.45 -23.70
C PHE A 227 16.75 -4.05 -25.18
N VAL A 228 15.68 -4.45 -25.87
CA VAL A 228 15.52 -4.27 -27.33
C VAL A 228 14.32 -3.39 -27.68
N ASN A 229 14.51 -2.56 -28.71
CA ASN A 229 13.51 -1.86 -29.53
C ASN A 229 12.27 -1.27 -28.79
N ARG A 230 12.51 -0.26 -27.94
CA ARG A 230 11.48 0.57 -27.25
C ARG A 230 11.74 2.07 -27.41
N VAL A 231 12.17 2.48 -28.60
CA VAL A 231 12.66 3.83 -28.87
C VAL A 231 11.58 4.90 -28.66
N ASP A 232 10.36 4.62 -29.11
CA ASP A 232 9.24 5.57 -28.99
C ASP A 232 8.81 5.76 -27.53
N GLU A 233 8.65 4.65 -26.78
CA GLU A 233 8.25 4.70 -25.38
C GLU A 233 9.34 5.31 -24.50
N THR A 234 10.61 4.95 -24.70
CA THR A 234 11.74 5.59 -24.01
C THR A 234 11.86 7.07 -24.38
N GLY A 235 11.66 7.41 -25.66
CA GLY A 235 11.66 8.79 -26.14
C GLY A 235 10.58 9.63 -25.47
N LEU A 236 9.39 9.07 -25.28
CA LEU A 236 8.32 9.71 -24.53
C LEU A 236 8.70 9.97 -23.07
N LEU A 237 9.15 8.93 -22.35
CA LEU A 237 9.54 9.07 -20.94
C LEU A 237 10.65 10.11 -20.76
N ARG A 238 11.60 10.17 -21.68
CA ARG A 238 12.67 11.18 -21.69
C ARG A 238 12.12 12.60 -21.88
N ARG A 239 11.15 12.81 -22.78
CA ARG A 239 10.47 14.13 -22.92
C ARG A 239 9.77 14.54 -21.63
N LEU A 240 9.11 13.60 -20.95
CA LEU A 240 8.46 13.87 -19.67
C LEU A 240 9.48 14.23 -18.58
N ALA A 241 10.60 13.51 -18.46
CA ALA A 241 11.65 13.89 -17.51
C ALA A 241 12.27 15.27 -17.81
N GLN A 242 12.43 15.64 -19.09
CA GLN A 242 12.90 16.97 -19.46
C GLN A 242 11.89 18.08 -19.06
N ASN A 243 10.60 17.84 -19.28
CA ASN A 243 9.51 18.75 -18.91
C ASN A 243 9.19 18.76 -17.41
N ALA A 244 9.72 17.79 -16.67
CA ALA A 244 9.55 17.70 -15.22
C ALA A 244 10.33 18.80 -14.47
N GLY A 245 11.33 19.43 -15.10
CA GLY A 245 12.06 20.56 -14.53
C GLY A 245 11.16 21.75 -14.15
N PRO A 246 10.39 22.34 -15.09
CA PRO A 246 9.51 23.47 -14.81
C PRO A 246 8.16 23.10 -14.17
N SER A 247 7.72 21.83 -14.24
CA SER A 247 6.37 21.42 -13.81
C SER A 247 6.33 19.93 -13.47
N ARG A 248 5.44 19.47 -12.59
CA ARG A 248 5.29 18.04 -12.28
C ARG A 248 4.76 17.26 -13.50
N GLN A 249 5.38 16.13 -13.82
CA GLN A 249 4.96 15.23 -14.91
C GLN A 249 4.48 13.87 -14.37
N THR A 250 3.56 13.23 -15.08
CA THR A 250 3.02 11.92 -14.71
C THR A 250 2.88 11.05 -15.94
N ALA A 251 3.40 9.82 -15.88
CA ALA A 251 3.26 8.81 -16.92
C ALA A 251 2.63 7.55 -16.36
N LEU A 252 1.66 6.98 -17.08
CA LEU A 252 1.09 5.67 -16.79
C LEU A 252 1.38 4.71 -17.95
N LEU A 253 2.15 3.68 -17.66
CA LEU A 253 2.41 2.59 -18.61
C LEU A 253 1.44 1.45 -18.38
N ILE A 254 0.68 1.14 -19.43
CA ILE A 254 -0.33 0.09 -19.42
C ILE A 254 0.12 -1.03 -20.34
N GLY A 255 -0.14 -2.29 -19.98
CA GLY A 255 0.11 -3.39 -20.88
C GLY A 255 -0.05 -4.75 -20.22
N ASP A 256 -0.07 -5.79 -21.04
CA ASP A 256 -0.26 -7.14 -20.56
C ASP A 256 0.91 -7.64 -19.69
N PRO A 257 0.69 -8.65 -18.85
CA PRO A 257 1.76 -9.27 -18.07
C PRO A 257 2.90 -9.79 -18.95
N GLY A 258 4.17 -9.55 -18.56
CA GLY A 258 5.34 -10.03 -19.32
C GLY A 258 5.70 -9.20 -20.57
N ILE A 259 4.98 -8.12 -20.87
CA ILE A 259 5.22 -7.27 -22.04
C ILE A 259 6.47 -6.38 -21.95
N GLY A 260 7.05 -6.26 -20.75
CA GLY A 260 8.26 -5.48 -20.48
C GLY A 260 8.07 -4.13 -19.77
N LYS A 261 6.90 -3.86 -19.17
CA LYS A 261 6.63 -2.60 -18.41
C LYS A 261 7.71 -2.29 -17.37
N SER A 262 7.93 -3.22 -16.43
CA SER A 262 8.94 -3.06 -15.38
C SER A 262 10.34 -2.89 -15.96
N ARG A 263 10.71 -3.66 -17.01
CA ARG A 263 12.03 -3.53 -17.64
C ARG A 263 12.22 -2.13 -18.24
N LEU A 264 11.25 -1.62 -19.00
CA LEU A 264 11.31 -0.29 -19.58
C LEU A 264 11.47 0.79 -18.50
N VAL A 265 10.69 0.72 -17.42
CA VAL A 265 10.76 1.73 -16.35
C VAL A 265 12.08 1.66 -15.59
N HIS A 266 12.57 0.47 -15.25
CA HIS A 266 13.83 0.33 -14.54
C HIS A 266 15.05 0.73 -15.40
N GLU A 267 15.06 0.43 -16.70
CA GLU A 267 16.10 0.94 -17.60
C GLU A 267 16.07 2.47 -17.68
N PHE A 268 14.87 3.06 -17.76
CA PHE A 268 14.73 4.52 -17.78
C PHE A 268 15.10 5.18 -16.45
N VAL A 269 14.69 4.61 -15.32
CA VAL A 269 15.05 5.10 -13.98
C VAL A 269 16.55 5.00 -13.74
N ASP A 270 17.21 3.95 -14.24
CA ASP A 270 18.68 3.86 -14.23
C ASP A 270 19.34 4.99 -15.03
N GLU A 271 18.77 5.38 -16.19
CA GLU A 271 19.22 6.57 -16.92
C GLU A 271 19.06 7.83 -16.06
N LEU A 272 17.89 8.04 -15.45
CA LEU A 272 17.63 9.20 -14.60
C LEU A 272 18.56 9.27 -13.38
N LYS A 273 18.88 8.15 -12.74
CA LYS A 273 19.84 8.11 -11.63
C LYS A 273 21.23 8.62 -12.04
N ARG A 274 21.68 8.35 -13.26
CA ARG A 274 22.94 8.89 -13.80
C ARG A 274 22.86 10.40 -14.07
N GLU A 275 21.66 10.92 -14.28
CA GLU A 275 21.35 12.35 -14.39
C GLU A 275 21.01 13.00 -13.04
N ASP A 276 21.44 12.39 -11.93
CA ASP A 276 21.26 12.89 -10.55
C ASP A 276 19.80 12.99 -10.07
N TRP A 277 18.93 12.11 -10.57
CA TRP A 277 17.58 11.94 -10.02
C TRP A 277 17.54 10.97 -8.85
N ARG A 278 16.76 11.32 -7.82
CA ARG A 278 16.41 10.41 -6.71
C ARG A 278 15.28 9.47 -7.12
N LEU A 279 15.41 8.18 -6.78
CA LEU A 279 14.34 7.21 -6.92
C LEU A 279 13.62 7.00 -5.58
N VAL A 280 12.31 7.16 -5.59
CA VAL A 280 11.41 6.66 -4.55
C VAL A 280 10.52 5.60 -5.18
N HIS A 281 10.43 4.40 -4.61
CA HIS A 281 9.71 3.30 -5.27
C HIS A 281 8.87 2.43 -4.34
N ALA A 282 7.81 1.86 -4.90
CA ALA A 282 7.00 0.81 -4.28
C ALA A 282 6.43 -0.14 -5.32
N GLU A 283 6.34 -1.42 -4.96
CA GLU A 283 5.75 -2.49 -5.77
C GLU A 283 4.45 -2.96 -5.08
N CYS A 284 3.30 -2.78 -5.75
CA CYS A 284 2.03 -3.27 -5.24
C CYS A 284 1.93 -4.80 -5.42
N SER A 285 1.33 -5.50 -4.44
CA SER A 285 1.26 -6.96 -4.42
C SER A 285 -0.17 -7.45 -4.20
N PRO A 286 -0.62 -8.50 -4.91
CA PRO A 286 -1.96 -9.04 -4.74
C PRO A 286 -2.21 -9.63 -3.34
N ASN A 287 -1.15 -10.03 -2.63
CA ASN A 287 -1.27 -10.55 -1.26
C ASN A 287 -1.42 -9.45 -0.20
N LEU A 288 -1.01 -8.22 -0.53
CA LEU A 288 -1.03 -7.07 0.39
C LEU A 288 -2.15 -6.08 0.07
N GLN A 289 -2.96 -6.32 -0.95
CA GLN A 289 -4.09 -5.46 -1.33
C GLN A 289 -5.09 -5.24 -0.18
N GLY A 290 -5.22 -6.21 0.74
CA GLY A 290 -6.06 -6.07 1.94
C GLY A 290 -5.35 -5.40 3.12
N ALA A 291 -4.02 -5.30 3.12
CA ALA A 291 -3.24 -4.70 4.20
C ALA A 291 -3.19 -3.17 4.05
N PRO A 292 -3.83 -2.40 4.95
CA PRO A 292 -3.90 -0.94 4.79
C PRO A 292 -2.53 -0.30 4.86
N PHE A 293 -2.30 0.68 3.98
CA PHE A 293 -1.07 1.46 3.85
C PHE A 293 0.17 0.65 3.43
N SER A 294 0.01 -0.54 2.84
CA SER A 294 1.14 -1.38 2.45
C SER A 294 2.04 -0.73 1.39
N ALA A 295 1.46 -0.17 0.31
CA ALA A 295 2.21 0.51 -0.73
C ALA A 295 2.79 1.84 -0.23
N LEU A 296 2.03 2.57 0.59
CA LEU A 296 2.52 3.80 1.23
C LEU A 296 3.69 3.53 2.17
N LYS A 297 3.64 2.44 2.97
CA LYS A 297 4.74 2.02 3.84
C LYS A 297 6.02 1.77 3.05
N ALA A 298 5.91 1.06 1.91
CA ALA A 298 7.06 0.84 1.03
C ALA A 298 7.63 2.16 0.47
N LEU A 299 6.76 3.08 0.02
CA LEU A 299 7.18 4.42 -0.42
C LEU A 299 7.88 5.19 0.70
N MET A 300 7.32 5.20 1.91
CA MET A 300 7.90 5.91 3.05
C MET A 300 9.25 5.32 3.45
N LEU A 301 9.41 4.00 3.46
CA LEU A 301 10.71 3.37 3.70
C LEU A 301 11.73 3.77 2.63
N SER A 302 11.36 3.73 1.34
CA SER A 302 12.22 4.18 0.24
C SER A 302 12.58 5.66 0.33
N MET A 303 11.67 6.52 0.83
CA MET A 303 11.94 7.94 1.07
C MET A 303 12.94 8.15 2.22
N LEU A 304 12.87 7.33 3.28
CA LEU A 304 13.72 7.46 4.46
C LEU A 304 15.13 6.90 4.23
N GLU A 305 15.26 5.79 3.51
CA GLU A 305 16.55 5.18 3.14
C GLU A 305 17.46 6.18 2.41
N GLU A 306 16.89 7.00 1.52
CA GLU A 306 17.62 8.01 0.73
C GLU A 306 17.94 9.30 1.53
N THR A 307 17.45 9.44 2.76
CA THR A 307 17.74 10.59 3.64
C THR A 307 18.83 10.34 4.68
N ALA A 308 19.18 9.08 4.94
CA ALA A 308 20.14 8.70 5.96
C ALA A 308 21.57 8.73 5.40
N ALA A 309 22.39 9.68 5.86
CA ALA A 309 23.84 9.70 5.58
C ALA A 309 24.62 8.67 6.42
N ASP A 310 24.00 8.13 7.49
CA ASP A 310 24.55 7.10 8.37
C ASP A 310 23.58 5.91 8.44
N ALA A 311 24.10 4.71 8.21
CA ALA A 311 23.31 3.46 8.22
C ALA A 311 22.70 3.14 9.61
N ASP A 312 23.22 3.72 10.69
CA ASP A 312 22.69 3.52 12.05
C ASP A 312 21.42 4.34 12.35
N ILE A 313 21.04 5.30 11.48
CA ILE A 313 19.84 6.16 11.65
C ILE A 313 18.77 5.88 10.57
N LEU A 314 18.81 4.71 9.90
CA LEU A 314 17.84 4.31 8.86
C LEU A 314 16.37 4.22 9.34
N THR A 315 16.08 4.64 10.58
CA THR A 315 14.82 4.41 11.25
C THR A 315 14.23 5.62 11.97
N GLU A 316 14.76 6.84 11.86
CA GLU A 316 14.06 8.02 12.40
C GLU A 316 13.38 8.83 11.27
N PRO A 317 12.09 9.19 11.39
CA PRO A 317 11.49 10.17 10.49
C PRO A 317 12.30 11.47 10.53
N PRO A 318 12.33 12.27 9.44
CA PRO A 318 13.19 13.46 9.37
C PRO A 318 13.02 14.31 10.62
N THR A 319 14.13 14.80 11.19
CA THR A 319 14.13 15.65 12.40
C THR A 319 13.27 16.91 12.27
N ALA A 320 12.87 17.27 11.05
CA ALA A 320 11.92 18.33 10.73
C ALA A 320 10.45 18.00 11.03
N LEU A 321 10.07 16.71 11.13
CA LEU A 321 8.72 16.29 11.49
C LEU A 321 8.54 16.26 13.01
N ILE A 322 7.64 17.10 13.51
CA ILE A 322 7.29 17.21 14.94
C ILE A 322 5.80 16.96 15.17
N GLY A 323 5.45 16.52 16.38
CA GLY A 323 4.08 16.27 16.82
C GLY A 323 3.32 15.29 15.90
N THR A 324 2.11 15.68 15.52
CA THR A 324 1.16 14.86 14.74
C THR A 324 1.70 14.35 13.41
N ALA A 325 2.58 15.09 12.72
CA ALA A 325 3.18 14.66 11.46
C ALA A 325 4.16 13.49 11.67
N ARG A 326 4.90 13.47 12.77
CA ARG A 326 5.78 12.33 13.14
C ARG A 326 4.95 11.10 13.49
N SER A 327 3.88 11.31 14.26
CA SER A 327 2.92 10.27 14.66
C SER A 327 2.23 9.64 13.45
N ALA A 328 1.91 10.43 12.42
CA ALA A 328 1.38 9.97 11.14
C ALA A 328 2.33 9.01 10.40
N ILE A 329 3.60 9.39 10.23
CA ILE A 329 4.57 8.52 9.57
C ILE A 329 4.81 7.25 10.41
N ASN A 330 4.91 7.36 11.73
CA ASN A 330 5.03 6.20 12.61
C ASN A 330 3.83 5.25 12.51
N ALA A 331 2.62 5.77 12.32
CA ALA A 331 1.42 4.95 12.11
C ALA A 331 1.50 4.09 10.84
N VAL A 332 2.03 4.65 9.74
CA VAL A 332 2.25 3.95 8.47
C VAL A 332 3.37 2.90 8.61
N LEU A 333 4.44 3.23 9.33
CA LEU A 333 5.61 2.37 9.50
C LEU A 333 5.43 1.27 10.56
N ASP A 334 4.23 1.13 11.15
CA ASP A 334 3.94 0.22 12.27
C ASP A 334 4.81 0.48 13.52
N ARG A 335 5.18 1.75 13.78
CA ARG A 335 6.00 2.12 14.94
C ARG A 335 5.15 2.59 16.12
N PRO A 336 5.65 2.45 17.37
CA PRO A 336 4.99 2.99 18.54
C PRO A 336 4.77 4.51 18.42
N ILE A 337 3.60 4.97 18.83
CA ILE A 337 3.24 6.39 18.84
C ILE A 337 3.06 6.81 20.30
N SER A 338 3.94 7.71 20.76
CA SER A 338 3.92 8.21 22.14
C SER A 338 3.19 9.55 22.30
N ASP A 339 2.71 10.11 21.20
CA ASP A 339 2.05 11.41 21.14
C ASP A 339 0.58 11.30 21.61
N PRO A 340 0.19 11.94 22.73
CA PRO A 340 -1.18 11.91 23.22
C PRO A 340 -2.17 12.55 22.24
N GLU A 341 -1.75 13.61 21.52
CA GLU A 341 -2.61 14.31 20.56
C GLU A 341 -3.01 13.37 19.40
N TRP A 342 -2.13 12.44 19.01
CA TRP A 342 -2.46 11.42 18.02
C TRP A 342 -3.64 10.54 18.48
N GLY A 343 -3.68 10.18 19.77
CA GLY A 343 -4.75 9.41 20.39
C GLY A 343 -6.09 10.16 20.43
N GLU A 344 -6.05 11.49 20.45
CA GLU A 344 -7.22 12.38 20.49
C GLU A 344 -7.75 12.74 19.10
N LEU A 345 -6.94 12.59 18.05
CA LEU A 345 -7.39 12.81 16.67
C LEU A 345 -8.51 11.84 16.29
N GLU A 346 -9.62 12.40 15.81
CA GLU A 346 -10.67 11.63 15.15
C GLU A 346 -10.06 10.85 13.98
N PRO A 347 -10.52 9.62 13.72
CA PRO A 347 -9.73 8.74 12.91
C PRO A 347 -9.48 9.33 11.51
N HIS A 348 -10.49 9.80 10.80
CA HIS A 348 -10.31 10.40 9.45
C HIS A 348 -9.23 11.50 9.39
N ALA A 349 -8.98 12.22 10.49
CA ALA A 349 -7.92 13.21 10.60
C ALA A 349 -6.52 12.63 10.70
N ARG A 350 -6.38 11.43 11.30
CA ARG A 350 -5.15 10.64 11.22
C ARG A 350 -4.87 10.27 9.77
N GLY A 351 -5.89 9.89 9.00
CA GLY A 351 -5.76 9.60 7.57
C GLY A 351 -5.25 10.80 6.75
N ARG A 352 -5.78 12.00 7.00
CA ARG A 352 -5.22 13.22 6.38
C ARG A 352 -3.86 13.62 6.94
N ALA A 353 -3.63 13.50 8.24
CA ALA A 353 -2.30 13.73 8.81
C ALA A 353 -1.24 12.81 8.17
N ILE A 354 -1.59 11.55 7.87
CA ILE A 354 -0.77 10.63 7.08
C ILE A 354 -0.53 11.17 5.67
N SER A 355 -1.58 11.60 4.97
CA SER A 355 -1.46 12.17 3.63
C SER A 355 -0.58 13.43 3.61
N ASP A 356 -0.88 14.39 4.48
CA ASP A 356 -0.20 15.68 4.58
C ASP A 356 1.26 15.50 4.98
N ALA A 357 1.54 14.64 5.97
CA ALA A 357 2.91 14.32 6.38
C ALA A 357 3.68 13.62 5.25
N SER A 358 3.04 12.70 4.52
CA SER A 358 3.69 12.04 3.37
C SER A 358 4.00 13.02 2.25
N CYS A 359 3.08 13.96 1.96
CA CYS A 359 3.29 15.01 0.97
C CYS A 359 4.41 15.96 1.40
N ALA A 360 4.45 16.37 2.67
CA ALA A 360 5.50 17.22 3.22
C ALA A 360 6.88 16.57 3.13
N VAL A 361 6.99 15.26 3.43
CA VAL A 361 8.24 14.50 3.26
C VAL A 361 8.67 14.51 1.80
N LEU A 362 7.76 14.24 0.87
CA LEU A 362 8.08 14.25 -0.55
C LEU A 362 8.50 15.65 -1.03
N GLU A 363 7.80 16.72 -0.64
CA GLU A 363 8.15 18.10 -0.95
C GLU A 363 9.58 18.44 -0.50
N MET A 364 9.95 18.06 0.73
CA MET A 364 11.30 18.22 1.24
C MET A 364 12.35 17.47 0.41
N LEU A 365 12.01 16.28 -0.11
CA LEU A 365 12.91 15.51 -0.97
C LEU A 365 13.09 16.18 -2.33
N VAL A 366 11.99 16.57 -2.99
CA VAL A 366 12.01 17.21 -4.31
C VAL A 366 12.75 18.56 -4.26
N ALA A 367 12.57 19.33 -3.18
CA ALA A 367 13.25 20.61 -2.99
C ALA A 367 14.79 20.48 -2.96
N ARG A 368 15.32 19.30 -2.59
CA ARG A 368 16.78 19.04 -2.55
C ARG A 368 17.31 18.45 -3.84
N GLN A 369 16.53 17.60 -4.50
CA GLN A 369 16.95 16.83 -5.67
C GLN A 369 15.74 16.44 -6.50
N ARG A 370 15.86 16.50 -7.83
CA ARG A 370 14.81 15.99 -8.72
C ARG A 370 14.49 14.56 -8.35
N THR A 371 13.20 14.24 -8.25
CA THR A 371 12.76 12.95 -7.72
C THR A 371 11.80 12.29 -8.69
N VAL A 372 12.03 11.00 -8.95
CA VAL A 372 11.10 10.12 -9.64
C VAL A 372 10.43 9.20 -8.61
N ILE A 373 9.10 9.20 -8.61
CA ILE A 373 8.30 8.23 -7.86
C ILE A 373 7.90 7.11 -8.81
N LEU A 374 8.25 5.88 -8.47
CA LEU A 374 7.85 4.68 -9.19
C LEU A 374 6.86 3.86 -8.36
N VAL A 375 5.63 3.75 -8.83
CA VAL A 375 4.65 2.80 -8.26
C VAL A 375 4.36 1.72 -9.29
N GLU A 376 4.82 0.50 -9.01
CA GLU A 376 4.62 -0.64 -9.88
C GLU A 376 3.33 -1.41 -9.58
N ASP A 377 2.70 -1.90 -10.64
CA ASP A 377 1.51 -2.74 -10.61
C ASP A 377 0.33 -2.14 -9.82
N LEU A 378 0.01 -0.88 -10.12
CA LEU A 378 -1.00 -0.06 -9.43
C LEU A 378 -2.39 -0.72 -9.30
N HIS A 379 -2.77 -1.60 -10.22
CA HIS A 379 -4.00 -2.41 -10.13
C HIS A 379 -4.11 -3.28 -8.85
N TRP A 380 -3.02 -3.48 -8.11
CA TRP A 380 -3.00 -4.18 -6.81
C TRP A 380 -2.84 -3.25 -5.60
N ILE A 381 -2.93 -1.93 -5.77
CA ILE A 381 -2.81 -0.98 -4.65
C ILE A 381 -3.87 -1.23 -3.58
N ASP A 382 -3.49 -1.12 -2.31
CA ASP A 382 -4.44 -1.14 -1.20
C ASP A 382 -5.20 0.18 -1.08
N ARG A 383 -6.47 0.13 -0.65
CA ARG A 383 -7.38 1.29 -0.68
C ARG A 383 -6.88 2.47 0.16
N ALA A 384 -6.30 2.20 1.32
CA ALA A 384 -5.76 3.25 2.19
C ALA A 384 -4.56 3.96 1.56
N SER A 385 -3.65 3.21 0.91
CA SER A 385 -2.54 3.78 0.15
C SER A 385 -3.02 4.56 -1.07
N GLU A 386 -4.07 4.11 -1.76
CA GLU A 386 -4.55 4.72 -3.00
C GLU A 386 -4.84 6.22 -2.84
N ALA A 387 -5.54 6.61 -1.77
CA ALA A 387 -5.86 8.01 -1.50
C ALA A 387 -4.59 8.88 -1.30
N VAL A 388 -3.59 8.36 -0.59
CA VAL A 388 -2.35 9.09 -0.32
C VAL A 388 -1.45 9.12 -1.56
N VAL A 389 -1.35 8.02 -2.30
CA VAL A 389 -0.62 7.98 -3.57
C VAL A 389 -1.23 8.94 -4.60
N ALA A 390 -2.56 9.04 -4.65
CA ALA A 390 -3.24 10.03 -5.47
C ALA A 390 -2.88 11.48 -5.06
N ALA A 391 -2.80 11.76 -3.76
CA ALA A 391 -2.39 13.06 -3.24
C ALA A 391 -0.93 13.37 -3.63
N LEU A 392 0.00 12.44 -3.39
CA LEU A 392 1.42 12.56 -3.78
C LEU A 392 1.57 12.79 -5.29
N ALA A 393 0.83 12.05 -6.12
CA ALA A 393 0.87 12.18 -7.57
C ALA A 393 0.26 13.51 -8.09
N SER A 394 -0.61 14.14 -7.30
CA SER A 394 -1.28 15.40 -7.64
C SER A 394 -0.48 16.65 -7.24
N LEU A 395 0.58 16.51 -6.45
CA LEU A 395 1.40 17.63 -5.99
C LEU A 395 2.03 18.37 -7.18
N GLN A 396 1.77 19.68 -7.28
CA GLN A 396 2.26 20.52 -8.37
C GLN A 396 3.67 21.05 -8.08
N ILE A 397 4.63 20.14 -7.90
CA ILE A 397 6.01 20.48 -7.53
C ILE A 397 6.94 20.36 -8.75
N PRO A 398 7.66 21.42 -9.14
CA PRO A 398 8.71 21.32 -10.15
C PRO A 398 9.81 20.34 -9.73
N GLY A 399 10.31 19.53 -10.67
CA GLY A 399 11.33 18.50 -10.42
C GLY A 399 10.77 17.13 -9.99
N LEU A 400 9.45 16.94 -10.02
CA LEU A 400 8.78 15.68 -9.71
C LEU A 400 8.31 14.95 -10.98
N LEU A 401 8.75 13.70 -11.15
CA LEU A 401 8.24 12.77 -12.16
C LEU A 401 7.53 11.59 -11.48
N VAL A 402 6.29 11.33 -11.85
CA VAL A 402 5.50 10.21 -11.31
C VAL A 402 5.35 9.15 -12.40
N LEU A 403 5.94 7.97 -12.19
CA LEU A 403 5.88 6.82 -13.09
C LEU A 403 5.02 5.73 -12.46
N LEU A 404 3.97 5.35 -13.16
CA LEU A 404 3.01 4.35 -12.72
C LEU A 404 2.99 3.21 -13.75
N THR A 405 2.89 1.97 -13.29
CA THR A 405 2.61 0.83 -14.17
C THR A 405 1.31 0.15 -13.77
N SER A 406 0.50 -0.26 -14.75
CA SER A 406 -0.75 -0.97 -14.48
C SER A 406 -1.14 -1.92 -15.62
N ARG A 407 -2.17 -2.72 -15.39
CA ARG A 407 -2.87 -3.47 -16.44
C ARG A 407 -4.00 -2.61 -17.03
N PRO A 408 -4.51 -2.94 -18.23
CA PRO A 408 -5.59 -2.17 -18.86
C PRO A 408 -6.88 -2.10 -18.03
N ASN A 409 -7.12 -3.14 -17.22
CA ASN A 409 -8.28 -3.22 -16.35
C ASN A 409 -7.91 -2.71 -14.95
N GLY A 410 -8.69 -1.76 -14.43
CA GLY A 410 -8.49 -1.23 -13.07
C GLY A 410 -7.58 -0.01 -12.99
N ILE A 411 -7.73 0.94 -13.93
CA ILE A 411 -7.08 2.26 -13.85
C ILE A 411 -7.90 3.12 -12.87
N PRO A 412 -7.30 3.65 -11.80
CA PRO A 412 -8.01 4.52 -10.86
C PRO A 412 -8.49 5.84 -11.49
N ASP A 413 -9.66 6.33 -11.08
CA ASP A 413 -10.25 7.58 -11.59
C ASP A 413 -9.37 8.81 -11.33
N TRP A 414 -8.54 8.78 -10.28
CA TRP A 414 -7.65 9.88 -9.93
C TRP A 414 -6.50 10.08 -10.93
N ILE A 415 -6.21 9.10 -11.78
CA ILE A 415 -5.21 9.22 -12.85
C ILE A 415 -5.58 10.35 -13.82
N ALA A 416 -6.87 10.51 -14.12
CA ALA A 416 -7.36 11.59 -14.99
C ALA A 416 -7.09 12.98 -14.40
N ARG A 417 -7.20 13.11 -13.06
CA ARG A 417 -6.93 14.37 -12.33
C ARG A 417 -5.44 14.73 -12.31
N CYS A 418 -4.57 13.74 -12.53
CA CYS A 418 -3.13 13.94 -12.54
C CYS A 418 -2.58 14.37 -13.91
N ASN A 419 -3.41 14.65 -14.93
CA ASN A 419 -2.94 14.94 -16.30
C ASN A 419 -1.89 13.92 -16.78
N ALA A 420 -2.09 12.63 -16.46
CA ALA A 420 -1.13 11.59 -16.75
C ALA A 420 -1.08 11.30 -18.25
N GLU A 421 0.13 11.18 -18.80
CA GLU A 421 0.32 10.68 -20.16
C GLU A 421 0.28 9.14 -20.15
N ILE A 422 -0.75 8.58 -20.79
CA ILE A 422 -1.04 7.15 -20.77
C ILE A 422 -0.47 6.50 -22.03
N THR A 423 0.42 5.53 -21.85
CA THR A 423 1.02 4.76 -22.95
C THR A 423 0.76 3.27 -22.81
N ALA A 424 0.13 2.68 -23.82
CA ALA A 424 -0.10 1.25 -23.88
C ALA A 424 1.07 0.54 -24.59
N LEU A 425 1.82 -0.27 -23.84
CA LEU A 425 2.88 -1.11 -24.40
C LEU A 425 2.28 -2.24 -25.23
N ARG A 426 2.81 -2.40 -26.44
CA ARG A 426 2.48 -3.49 -27.35
C ARG A 426 3.55 -4.57 -27.31
N SER A 427 3.27 -5.74 -27.87
CA SER A 427 4.29 -6.77 -28.12
C SER A 427 5.44 -6.20 -28.95
N LEU A 428 6.61 -6.81 -28.84
CA LEU A 428 7.75 -6.42 -29.67
C LEU A 428 7.39 -6.61 -31.15
N ALA A 429 7.91 -5.74 -32.01
CA ALA A 429 7.88 -6.01 -33.44
C ALA A 429 8.67 -7.29 -33.75
N GLU A 430 8.36 -7.99 -34.85
CA GLU A 430 8.97 -9.29 -35.15
C GLU A 430 10.50 -9.22 -35.29
N ASP A 431 11.02 -8.11 -35.82
CA ASP A 431 12.44 -7.81 -35.92
C ASP A 431 13.11 -7.68 -34.55
N ALA A 432 12.48 -6.95 -33.61
CA ALA A 432 12.92 -6.85 -32.22
C ALA A 432 12.87 -8.18 -31.48
N GLY A 433 11.83 -8.99 -31.73
CA GLY A 433 11.73 -10.34 -31.19
C GLY A 433 12.85 -11.26 -31.69
N ARG A 434 13.25 -11.11 -32.97
CA ARG A 434 14.42 -11.82 -33.52
C ARG A 434 15.73 -11.32 -32.94
N GLU A 435 15.88 -10.02 -32.73
CA GLU A 435 17.06 -9.44 -32.08
C GLU A 435 17.22 -9.98 -30.65
N MET A 436 16.13 -10.06 -29.88
CA MET A 436 16.11 -10.69 -28.57
C MET A 436 16.55 -12.16 -28.64
N LEU A 437 16.08 -12.90 -29.64
CA LEU A 437 16.46 -14.29 -29.84
C LEU A 437 17.90 -14.48 -30.35
N ASP A 438 18.47 -13.50 -31.06
CA ASP A 438 19.88 -13.52 -31.44
C ASP A 438 20.77 -13.43 -30.20
N ASP A 439 20.38 -12.64 -29.20
CA ASP A 439 21.07 -12.55 -27.92
C ASP A 439 20.91 -13.83 -27.09
N ILE A 440 19.72 -14.44 -27.08
CA ILE A 440 19.45 -15.66 -26.28
C ILE A 440 20.06 -16.92 -26.90
N LEU A 441 19.85 -17.14 -28.21
CA LEU A 441 20.20 -18.36 -28.92
C LEU A 441 21.56 -18.28 -29.63
N GLY A 442 22.06 -17.07 -29.88
CA GLY A 442 23.22 -16.82 -30.73
C GLY A 442 22.85 -16.56 -32.19
N ARG A 443 23.75 -15.92 -32.94
CA ARG A 443 23.50 -15.42 -34.32
C ARG A 443 23.61 -16.46 -35.43
N SER A 444 23.71 -17.75 -35.08
CA SER A 444 23.87 -18.83 -36.06
C SER A 444 22.67 -18.92 -37.02
N ALA A 445 22.96 -19.04 -38.32
CA ALA A 445 21.94 -19.20 -39.37
C ALA A 445 21.13 -20.49 -39.19
N ASN A 446 21.71 -21.51 -38.54
CA ASN A 446 21.04 -22.79 -38.26
C ASN A 446 19.86 -22.65 -37.29
N MET A 447 19.70 -21.50 -36.63
CA MET A 447 18.60 -21.21 -35.70
C MET A 447 17.45 -20.44 -36.34
N ALA A 448 17.52 -20.08 -37.63
CA ALA A 448 16.55 -19.17 -38.25
C ALA A 448 15.10 -19.70 -38.24
N ASP A 449 14.88 -20.99 -38.51
CA ASP A 449 13.54 -21.60 -38.46
C ASP A 449 12.99 -21.61 -37.03
N LEU A 450 13.81 -22.01 -36.05
CA LEU A 450 13.43 -21.97 -34.64
C LEU A 450 13.05 -20.55 -34.20
N LYS A 451 13.88 -19.56 -34.52
CA LYS A 451 13.62 -18.15 -34.19
C LYS A 451 12.30 -17.66 -34.76
N SER A 452 12.05 -17.97 -36.03
CA SER A 452 10.81 -17.57 -36.72
C SER A 452 9.58 -18.21 -36.06
N ARG A 453 9.64 -19.49 -35.68
CA ARG A 453 8.55 -20.17 -34.98
C ARG A 453 8.32 -19.63 -33.58
N VAL A 454 9.40 -19.36 -32.83
CA VAL A 454 9.29 -18.78 -31.49
C VAL A 454 8.65 -17.41 -31.54
N VAL A 455 9.08 -16.51 -32.44
CA VAL A 455 8.46 -15.19 -32.63
C VAL A 455 6.97 -15.31 -32.95
N LEU A 456 6.63 -16.18 -33.92
CA LEU A 456 5.25 -16.39 -34.35
C LEU A 456 4.37 -16.96 -33.23
N HIS A 457 4.84 -17.97 -32.51
CA HIS A 457 4.05 -18.64 -31.44
C HIS A 457 3.95 -17.79 -30.18
N THR A 458 4.95 -16.96 -29.90
CA THR A 458 4.96 -16.12 -28.71
C THR A 458 4.26 -14.78 -28.91
N ALA A 459 3.82 -14.49 -30.15
CA ALA A 459 3.33 -13.17 -30.56
C ALA A 459 4.27 -12.04 -30.09
N SER A 460 5.59 -12.32 -30.11
CA SER A 460 6.66 -11.42 -29.66
C SER A 460 6.52 -10.84 -28.24
N VAL A 461 5.89 -11.58 -27.31
CA VAL A 461 5.85 -11.18 -25.90
C VAL A 461 7.20 -11.54 -25.24
N PRO A 462 7.98 -10.57 -24.72
CA PRO A 462 9.35 -10.81 -24.24
C PRO A 462 9.47 -11.96 -23.23
N LEU A 463 8.63 -11.96 -22.19
CA LEU A 463 8.65 -13.04 -21.20
C LEU A 463 8.35 -14.40 -21.84
N PHE A 464 7.43 -14.45 -22.81
CA PHE A 464 7.06 -15.70 -23.47
C PHE A 464 8.23 -16.24 -24.32
N ILE A 465 8.95 -15.35 -25.03
CA ILE A 465 10.17 -15.70 -25.75
C ILE A 465 11.21 -16.33 -24.81
N GLU A 466 11.50 -15.68 -23.69
CA GLU A 466 12.49 -16.20 -22.73
C GLU A 466 12.07 -17.55 -22.16
N GLU A 467 10.80 -17.68 -21.74
CA GLU A 467 10.28 -18.91 -21.13
C GLU A 467 10.26 -20.09 -22.11
N VAL A 468 9.96 -19.85 -23.40
CA VAL A 468 10.08 -20.88 -24.44
C VAL A 468 11.53 -21.32 -24.56
N CYS A 469 12.48 -20.38 -24.66
CA CYS A 469 13.90 -20.71 -24.79
C CYS A 469 14.43 -21.48 -23.57
N ARG A 470 14.05 -21.08 -22.35
CA ARG A 470 14.33 -21.82 -21.11
C ARG A 470 13.73 -23.22 -21.16
N GLY A 471 12.46 -23.36 -21.51
CA GLY A 471 11.79 -24.66 -21.61
C GLY A 471 12.42 -25.62 -22.63
N LEU A 472 12.97 -25.09 -23.73
CA LEU A 472 13.70 -25.84 -24.75
C LEU A 472 15.12 -26.24 -24.31
N LYS A 473 15.77 -25.42 -23.48
CA LYS A 473 17.03 -25.77 -22.82
C LYS A 473 16.81 -26.83 -21.74
N ASP A 474 15.76 -26.66 -20.93
CA ASP A 474 15.36 -27.59 -19.86
C ASP A 474 14.97 -28.98 -20.41
N SER A 475 14.42 -29.07 -21.63
CA SER A 475 14.11 -30.35 -22.29
C SER A 475 15.32 -31.02 -22.94
N GLY A 476 16.47 -30.32 -22.96
CA GLY A 476 17.68 -30.75 -23.65
C GLY A 476 17.59 -30.68 -25.18
N ILE A 477 16.58 -30.00 -25.74
CA ILE A 477 16.47 -29.74 -27.18
C ILE A 477 17.51 -28.69 -27.61
N LEU A 478 17.75 -27.70 -26.76
CA LEU A 478 18.86 -26.76 -26.86
C LEU A 478 19.97 -27.14 -25.86
N ARG A 479 21.23 -27.09 -26.28
CA ARG A 479 22.41 -27.29 -25.41
C ARG A 479 23.46 -26.22 -25.66
N GLY A 480 24.23 -25.90 -24.63
CA GLY A 480 25.27 -24.86 -24.68
C GLY A 480 25.02 -23.74 -23.68
N HIS A 481 25.74 -22.64 -23.86
CA HIS A 481 25.61 -21.43 -23.05
C HIS A 481 24.63 -20.45 -23.72
N TRP A 482 23.99 -19.58 -22.92
CA TRP A 482 23.16 -18.52 -23.48
C TRP A 482 24.00 -17.65 -24.43
N GLY A 483 23.43 -17.26 -25.58
CA GLY A 483 24.15 -16.57 -26.66
C GLY A 483 24.93 -17.47 -27.62
N ASP A 484 25.08 -18.77 -27.31
CA ASP A 484 25.71 -19.77 -28.20
C ASP A 484 25.06 -21.16 -27.98
N LEU A 485 23.76 -21.23 -28.27
CA LEU A 485 22.99 -22.46 -28.13
C LEU A 485 22.98 -23.25 -29.44
N ALA A 486 23.13 -24.58 -29.32
CA ALA A 486 23.03 -25.52 -30.42
C ALA A 486 21.71 -26.31 -30.34
N LEU A 487 21.05 -26.46 -31.49
CA LEU A 487 19.83 -27.23 -31.65
C LEU A 487 20.20 -28.70 -31.86
N VAL A 488 19.81 -29.55 -30.92
CA VAL A 488 20.19 -30.98 -30.89
C VAL A 488 19.12 -31.88 -31.52
N ARG A 489 17.87 -31.41 -31.61
CA ARG A 489 16.74 -32.14 -32.22
C ARG A 489 16.03 -31.28 -33.28
N PRO A 490 15.47 -31.89 -34.35
CA PRO A 490 14.80 -31.15 -35.41
C PRO A 490 13.57 -30.38 -34.92
N VAL A 491 13.34 -29.21 -35.52
CA VAL A 491 12.31 -28.23 -35.13
C VAL A 491 10.87 -28.78 -35.27
N GLY A 492 10.66 -29.84 -36.06
CA GLY A 492 9.34 -30.43 -36.33
C GLY A 492 8.65 -31.11 -35.14
N GLU A 493 9.38 -31.49 -34.08
CA GLU A 493 8.83 -32.13 -32.86
C GLU A 493 8.58 -31.14 -31.72
N LEU A 494 8.79 -29.84 -31.96
CA LEU A 494 8.64 -28.78 -30.96
C LEU A 494 7.17 -28.52 -30.67
N GLY A 495 6.59 -29.26 -29.73
CA GLY A 495 5.28 -28.95 -29.14
C GLY A 495 5.36 -27.70 -28.26
N ILE A 496 5.57 -26.53 -28.85
CA ILE A 496 5.57 -25.24 -28.14
C ILE A 496 4.11 -24.92 -27.77
N PRO A 497 3.78 -24.83 -26.47
CA PRO A 497 2.45 -24.44 -26.02
C PRO A 497 2.02 -23.08 -26.60
N SER A 498 0.73 -22.90 -26.86
CA SER A 498 0.16 -21.66 -27.44
C SER A 498 0.01 -20.52 -26.43
N SER A 499 0.37 -20.73 -25.16
CA SER A 499 0.31 -19.72 -24.11
C SER A 499 1.52 -19.76 -23.19
N ILE A 500 1.83 -18.60 -22.63
CA ILE A 500 2.90 -18.46 -21.65
C ILE A 500 2.64 -19.26 -20.37
N GLN A 501 1.39 -19.34 -19.93
CA GLN A 501 0.99 -20.20 -18.81
C GLN A 501 1.23 -21.68 -19.14
N GLY A 502 0.97 -22.10 -20.39
CA GLY A 502 1.24 -23.46 -20.85
C GLY A 502 2.72 -23.81 -20.86
N VAL A 503 3.60 -22.86 -21.22
CA VAL A 503 5.05 -23.07 -21.14
C VAL A 503 5.53 -23.18 -19.70
N ILE A 504 5.11 -22.26 -18.82
CA ILE A 504 5.47 -22.31 -17.40
C ILE A 504 4.95 -23.61 -16.76
N ALA A 505 3.72 -24.03 -17.09
CA ALA A 505 3.15 -25.30 -16.63
C ALA A 505 3.95 -26.52 -17.12
N ALA A 506 4.35 -26.55 -18.39
CA ALA A 506 5.18 -27.63 -18.94
C ALA A 506 6.57 -27.71 -18.27
N ARG A 507 7.14 -26.57 -17.88
CA ARG A 507 8.36 -26.52 -17.06
C ARG A 507 8.08 -27.02 -15.63
N LEU A 508 6.95 -26.65 -15.04
CA LEU A 508 6.51 -27.09 -13.71
C LEU A 508 6.21 -28.59 -13.62
N ASP A 509 5.86 -29.24 -14.74
CA ASP A 509 5.65 -30.70 -14.78
C ASP A 509 6.95 -31.50 -14.73
N ARG A 510 8.11 -30.86 -14.90
CA ARG A 510 9.44 -31.51 -14.87
C ARG A 510 10.16 -31.40 -13.53
N VAL A 511 9.72 -30.52 -12.64
CA VAL A 511 10.27 -30.45 -11.27
C VAL A 511 9.78 -31.65 -10.45
N SER A 512 10.62 -32.06 -9.51
CA SER A 512 10.31 -33.16 -8.58
C SER A 512 9.12 -32.82 -7.68
N ARG A 513 8.58 -33.82 -6.99
CA ARG A 513 7.44 -33.61 -6.08
C ARG A 513 7.82 -32.68 -4.93
N GLU A 514 9.04 -32.83 -4.40
CA GLU A 514 9.59 -32.03 -3.32
C GLU A 514 9.80 -30.57 -3.77
N GLU A 515 10.38 -30.37 -4.94
CA GLU A 515 10.60 -29.04 -5.56
C GLU A 515 9.27 -28.33 -5.83
N ARG A 516 8.29 -29.06 -6.39
CA ARG A 516 6.95 -28.53 -6.65
C ARG A 516 6.22 -28.15 -5.37
N SER A 517 6.33 -28.96 -4.31
CA SER A 517 5.77 -28.62 -3.01
C SER A 517 6.40 -27.35 -2.43
N LEU A 518 7.71 -27.16 -2.61
CA LEU A 518 8.42 -25.98 -2.14
C LEU A 518 8.00 -24.72 -2.90
N LEU A 519 7.88 -24.81 -4.23
CA LEU A 519 7.34 -23.74 -5.07
C LEU A 519 5.91 -23.36 -4.71
N GLN A 520 5.05 -24.35 -4.42
CA GLN A 520 3.66 -24.10 -4.02
C GLN A 520 3.57 -23.34 -2.69
N ILE A 521 4.41 -23.68 -1.72
CA ILE A 521 4.51 -22.94 -0.45
C ILE A 521 5.02 -21.52 -0.69
N ALA A 522 6.12 -21.37 -1.43
CA ALA A 522 6.67 -20.06 -1.78
C ALA A 522 5.63 -19.19 -2.50
N ALA A 523 4.90 -19.76 -3.46
CA ALA A 523 3.87 -19.05 -4.20
C ALA A 523 2.70 -18.59 -3.31
N ALA A 524 2.37 -19.34 -2.27
CA ALA A 524 1.35 -18.97 -1.29
C ALA A 524 1.82 -17.92 -0.26
N LEU A 525 3.13 -17.88 0.06
CA LEU A 525 3.74 -16.83 0.88
C LEU A 525 3.78 -15.48 0.13
N GLY A 526 4.09 -15.50 -1.17
CA GLY A 526 4.06 -14.31 -2.02
C GLY A 526 5.21 -14.24 -3.02
N PRO A 527 5.43 -13.07 -3.63
CA PRO A 527 6.50 -12.88 -4.61
C PRO A 527 7.89 -13.03 -4.00
N ARG A 528 8.03 -12.77 -2.69
CA ARG A 528 9.26 -12.90 -1.92
C ARG A 528 9.01 -13.65 -0.62
N SER A 529 9.98 -14.46 -0.20
CA SER A 529 9.98 -15.16 1.09
C SER A 529 11.41 -15.40 1.57
N THR A 530 11.62 -15.59 2.87
CA THR A 530 12.94 -15.95 3.40
C THR A 530 13.16 -17.47 3.34
N GLU A 531 14.43 -17.88 3.26
CA GLU A 531 14.79 -19.30 3.36
C GLU A 531 14.33 -19.88 4.72
N VAL A 532 14.37 -19.07 5.78
CA VAL A 532 13.92 -19.43 7.14
C VAL A 532 12.44 -19.80 7.17
N ILE A 533 11.54 -18.93 6.71
CA ILE A 533 10.10 -19.21 6.75
C ILE A 533 9.74 -20.37 5.83
N LEU A 534 10.41 -20.48 4.68
CA LEU A 534 10.15 -21.57 3.73
C LEU A 534 10.58 -22.93 4.31
N ARG A 535 11.70 -22.97 5.05
CA ARG A 535 12.14 -24.15 5.80
C ARG A 535 11.13 -24.56 6.86
N GLU A 536 10.71 -23.62 7.70
CA GLU A 536 9.77 -23.88 8.79
C GLU A 536 8.42 -24.38 8.28
N VAL A 537 7.86 -23.70 7.27
CA VAL A 537 6.59 -24.11 6.68
C VAL A 537 6.74 -25.45 5.97
N SER A 538 7.81 -25.67 5.21
CA SER A 538 8.02 -26.89 4.42
C SER A 538 8.27 -28.15 5.26
N GLY A 539 8.90 -28.01 6.44
CA GLY A 539 9.26 -29.13 7.30
C GLY A 539 10.28 -30.08 6.68
N LEU A 540 10.96 -29.66 5.60
CA LEU A 540 11.95 -30.49 4.92
C LEU A 540 13.27 -30.52 5.71
N PRO A 541 14.00 -31.66 5.73
CA PRO A 541 15.35 -31.70 6.27
C PRO A 541 16.27 -30.75 5.50
N GLU A 542 17.17 -30.06 6.21
CA GLU A 542 18.09 -29.05 5.64
C GLU A 542 18.82 -29.51 4.36
N PRO A 543 19.39 -30.74 4.27
CA PRO A 543 20.06 -31.18 3.05
C PRO A 543 19.11 -31.33 1.85
N VAL A 544 17.83 -31.67 2.10
CA VAL A 544 16.82 -31.79 1.05
C VAL A 544 16.39 -30.41 0.57
N LEU A 545 16.15 -29.48 1.50
CA LEU A 545 15.79 -28.10 1.21
C LEU A 545 16.85 -27.43 0.33
N GLN A 546 18.13 -27.49 0.72
CA GLN A 546 19.20 -26.86 -0.05
C GLN A 546 19.35 -27.44 -1.45
N ARG A 547 19.18 -28.76 -1.62
CA ARG A 547 19.16 -29.38 -2.95
C ARG A 547 18.00 -28.88 -3.80
N CYS A 548 16.79 -28.81 -3.23
CA CYS A 548 15.62 -28.29 -3.94
C CYS A 548 15.83 -26.83 -4.34
N LEU A 549 16.28 -25.97 -3.41
CA LEU A 549 16.56 -24.57 -3.69
C LEU A 549 17.65 -24.40 -4.76
N ALA A 550 18.70 -25.22 -4.76
CA ALA A 550 19.73 -25.18 -5.80
C ALA A 550 19.22 -25.63 -7.19
N VAL A 551 18.23 -26.52 -7.25
CA VAL A 551 17.57 -26.88 -8.52
C VAL A 551 16.62 -25.78 -8.98
N LEU A 552 15.82 -25.21 -8.06
CA LEU A 552 14.87 -24.14 -8.35
C LEU A 552 15.55 -22.83 -8.75
N ASP A 553 16.70 -22.52 -8.16
CA ASP A 553 17.51 -21.35 -8.53
C ASP A 553 18.14 -21.53 -9.92
N ARG A 554 18.71 -22.71 -10.22
CA ARG A 554 19.26 -23.02 -11.55
C ARG A 554 18.20 -23.08 -12.65
N SER A 555 16.98 -23.46 -12.32
CA SER A 555 15.84 -23.46 -13.25
C SER A 555 15.08 -22.12 -13.25
N GLU A 556 15.55 -21.12 -12.51
CA GLU A 556 14.95 -19.78 -12.44
C GLU A 556 13.45 -19.79 -12.08
N PHE A 557 13.00 -20.77 -11.30
CA PHE A 557 11.64 -20.79 -10.73
C PHE A 557 11.57 -20.00 -9.43
N LEU A 558 12.59 -20.14 -8.58
CA LEU A 558 12.71 -19.43 -7.31
C LEU A 558 14.19 -19.12 -7.08
N VAL A 559 14.50 -17.83 -7.03
CA VAL A 559 15.86 -17.29 -7.13
C VAL A 559 16.35 -16.83 -5.76
N LYS A 560 17.62 -17.13 -5.43
CA LYS A 560 18.29 -16.62 -4.22
C LYS A 560 18.81 -15.19 -4.41
N ILE A 561 18.57 -14.34 -3.41
CA ILE A 561 19.04 -12.95 -3.29
C ILE A 561 19.85 -12.84 -1.99
N ASP A 562 21.17 -12.89 -2.12
CA ASP A 562 22.11 -13.00 -0.98
C ASP A 562 22.46 -11.64 -0.33
N ILE A 563 21.48 -10.73 -0.24
CA ILE A 563 21.69 -9.34 0.19
C ILE A 563 21.28 -9.14 1.67
N GLU A 564 20.45 -10.02 2.23
CA GLU A 564 19.92 -9.92 3.60
C GLU A 564 20.40 -11.07 4.52
N PRO A 565 20.45 -10.87 5.85
CA PRO A 565 20.87 -11.89 6.82
C PRO A 565 20.05 -13.20 6.74
N ASP A 566 18.80 -13.15 6.26
CA ASP A 566 17.87 -14.30 6.24
C ASP A 566 17.77 -15.02 4.88
N ARG A 567 18.64 -14.70 3.90
CA ARG A 567 18.63 -15.23 2.52
C ARG A 567 17.25 -15.13 1.86
N LEU A 568 17.05 -14.04 1.12
CA LEU A 568 15.78 -13.77 0.46
C LEU A 568 15.62 -14.65 -0.80
N LEU A 569 14.42 -15.17 -1.00
CA LEU A 569 14.00 -15.96 -2.15
C LEU A 569 12.92 -15.19 -2.92
N GLU A 570 13.03 -15.15 -4.24
CA GLU A 570 12.10 -14.38 -5.07
C GLU A 570 11.70 -15.13 -6.35
N PHE A 571 10.43 -14.98 -6.74
CA PHE A 571 10.00 -15.36 -8.08
C PHE A 571 10.49 -14.32 -9.09
N PRO A 572 11.26 -14.71 -10.12
CA PRO A 572 11.77 -13.73 -11.09
C PRO A 572 10.66 -13.02 -11.87
N HIS A 573 9.47 -13.64 -11.98
CA HIS A 573 8.29 -12.99 -12.54
C HIS A 573 7.01 -13.44 -11.82
N GLU A 574 6.12 -12.48 -11.54
CA GLU A 574 4.84 -12.70 -10.84
C GLU A 574 3.93 -13.72 -11.55
N MET A 575 3.98 -13.77 -12.89
CA MET A 575 3.28 -14.79 -13.67
C MET A 575 3.72 -16.23 -13.34
N ILE A 576 5.01 -16.46 -13.05
CA ILE A 576 5.51 -17.79 -12.68
C ILE A 576 4.88 -18.19 -11.35
N ARG A 577 4.91 -17.28 -10.36
CA ARG A 577 4.25 -17.47 -9.07
C ARG A 577 2.76 -17.77 -9.26
N GLN A 578 2.08 -16.99 -10.10
CA GLN A 578 0.65 -17.14 -10.35
C GLN A 578 0.33 -18.51 -10.97
N VAL A 579 1.07 -18.97 -11.98
CA VAL A 579 0.87 -20.30 -12.58
C VAL A 579 1.11 -21.41 -11.56
N VAL A 580 2.15 -21.30 -10.73
CA VAL A 580 2.41 -22.25 -9.65
C VAL A 580 1.24 -22.28 -8.65
N TYR A 581 0.78 -21.11 -8.21
CA TYR A 581 -0.33 -20.99 -7.27
C TYR A 581 -1.64 -21.53 -7.87
N ASP A 582 -1.94 -21.17 -9.11
CA ASP A 582 -3.16 -21.55 -9.80
C ASP A 582 -3.21 -23.05 -10.14
N SER A 583 -2.03 -23.69 -10.31
CA SER A 583 -1.92 -25.14 -10.50
C SER A 583 -2.34 -25.96 -9.28
N MET A 584 -2.43 -25.36 -8.08
CA MET A 584 -2.85 -26.07 -6.88
C MET A 584 -4.36 -26.30 -6.90
N VAL A 585 -4.77 -27.55 -6.66
CA VAL A 585 -6.16 -27.86 -6.33
C VAL A 585 -6.55 -27.25 -4.97
N GLU A 586 -7.83 -26.99 -4.77
CA GLU A 586 -8.35 -26.28 -3.58
C GLU A 586 -7.87 -26.88 -2.26
N LYS A 587 -7.96 -28.21 -2.10
CA LYS A 587 -7.51 -28.93 -0.89
C LYS A 587 -6.01 -28.75 -0.59
N VAL A 588 -5.17 -28.58 -1.63
CA VAL A 588 -3.74 -28.31 -1.46
C VAL A 588 -3.54 -26.86 -1.02
N ARG A 589 -4.27 -25.91 -1.61
CA ARG A 589 -4.21 -24.49 -1.18
C ARG A 589 -4.60 -24.33 0.29
N GLU A 590 -5.67 -24.99 0.71
CA GLU A 590 -6.12 -25.02 2.11
C GLU A 590 -4.99 -25.51 3.05
N GLY A 591 -4.40 -26.68 2.74
CA GLY A 591 -3.34 -27.26 3.55
C GLY A 591 -2.05 -26.41 3.58
N VAL A 592 -1.67 -25.80 2.46
CA VAL A 592 -0.51 -24.89 2.41
C VAL A 592 -0.76 -23.65 3.27
N HIS A 593 -1.93 -23.01 3.15
CA HIS A 593 -2.25 -21.83 3.95
C HIS A 593 -2.40 -22.15 5.44
N ALA A 594 -2.93 -23.32 5.80
CA ALA A 594 -2.99 -23.76 7.20
C ALA A 594 -1.60 -23.91 7.83
N ARG A 595 -0.63 -24.46 7.08
CA ARG A 595 0.76 -24.57 7.54
C ARG A 595 1.43 -23.20 7.68
N ILE A 596 1.27 -22.32 6.69
CA ILE A 596 1.79 -20.95 6.76
C ILE A 596 1.22 -20.24 7.99
N LEU A 597 -0.09 -20.33 8.21
CA LEU A 597 -0.75 -19.72 9.37
C LEU A 597 -0.16 -20.23 10.68
N ALA A 598 0.01 -21.55 10.84
CA ALA A 598 0.56 -22.13 12.06
C ALA A 598 2.01 -21.66 12.33
N THR A 599 2.84 -21.54 11.29
CA THR A 599 4.21 -21.03 11.42
C THR A 599 4.25 -19.53 11.78
N LEU A 600 3.35 -18.73 11.18
CA LEU A 600 3.26 -17.31 11.53
C LEU A 600 2.83 -17.11 12.99
N GLU A 601 1.91 -17.94 13.50
CA GLU A 601 1.49 -17.92 14.91
C GLU A 601 2.63 -18.31 15.87
N SER A 602 3.49 -19.27 15.50
CA SER A 602 4.59 -19.70 16.39
C SER A 602 5.72 -18.69 16.51
N ASN A 603 5.92 -17.84 15.50
CA ASN A 603 7.09 -16.96 15.44
C ASN A 603 6.94 -15.65 16.22
N GLY A 604 5.79 -15.43 16.90
CA GLY A 604 5.53 -14.33 17.84
C GLY A 604 5.45 -12.92 17.24
N SER A 605 6.35 -12.60 16.30
CA SER A 605 6.44 -11.35 15.53
C SER A 605 5.26 -11.12 14.58
N SER A 606 4.59 -12.19 14.11
CA SER A 606 3.46 -12.05 13.19
C SER A 606 2.15 -11.61 13.87
N HIS A 607 2.09 -11.58 15.21
CA HIS A 607 0.94 -11.00 15.93
C HIS A 607 0.79 -9.50 15.65
N ASP A 608 1.86 -8.83 15.22
CA ASP A 608 1.83 -7.42 14.81
C ASP A 608 1.18 -7.19 13.43
N GLU A 609 0.92 -8.25 12.65
CA GLU A 609 0.31 -8.20 11.31
C GLU A 609 -0.99 -9.03 11.20
N PRO A 610 -2.07 -8.65 11.90
CA PRO A 610 -3.35 -9.39 11.90
C PRO A 610 -3.97 -9.54 10.50
N SER A 611 -3.67 -8.61 9.59
CA SER A 611 -4.07 -8.67 8.18
C SER A 611 -3.53 -9.90 7.44
N LYS A 612 -2.25 -10.26 7.63
CA LYS A 612 -1.63 -11.44 7.00
C LYS A 612 -2.18 -12.74 7.60
N LEU A 613 -2.33 -12.78 8.92
CA LEU A 613 -2.94 -13.91 9.63
C LEU A 613 -4.39 -14.15 9.16
N CYS A 614 -5.18 -13.07 9.02
CA CYS A 614 -6.54 -13.13 8.50
C CYS A 614 -6.58 -13.68 7.06
N TYR A 615 -5.70 -13.22 6.17
CA TYR A 615 -5.60 -13.72 4.79
C TYR A 615 -5.33 -15.22 4.73
N HIS A 616 -4.35 -15.72 5.48
CA HIS A 616 -4.02 -17.14 5.50
C HIS A 616 -5.11 -17.98 6.18
N ALA A 617 -5.72 -17.50 7.26
CA ALA A 617 -6.85 -18.19 7.91
C ALA A 617 -8.07 -18.33 6.98
N MET A 618 -8.42 -17.28 6.24
CA MET A 618 -9.51 -17.32 5.27
C MET A 618 -9.27 -18.37 4.17
N ARG A 619 -8.04 -18.44 3.62
CA ARG A 619 -7.69 -19.40 2.57
C ARG A 619 -7.47 -20.82 3.09
N ALA A 620 -7.08 -20.96 4.36
CA ALA A 620 -7.02 -22.24 5.07
C ALA A 620 -8.42 -22.78 5.42
N LYS A 621 -9.48 -21.97 5.27
CA LYS A 621 -10.84 -22.24 5.75
C LYS A 621 -10.91 -22.52 7.25
N ASP A 622 -9.95 -21.99 8.01
CA ASP A 622 -10.01 -21.96 9.47
C ASP A 622 -10.88 -20.76 9.88
N TRP A 623 -12.20 -20.97 9.83
CA TRP A 623 -13.20 -19.93 10.02
C TRP A 623 -13.13 -19.26 11.40
N GLN A 624 -12.76 -20.02 12.44
CA GLN A 624 -12.67 -19.49 13.80
C GLN A 624 -11.47 -18.55 13.93
N LYS A 625 -10.30 -18.93 13.41
CA LYS A 625 -9.13 -18.04 13.35
C LYS A 625 -9.36 -16.85 12.43
N ALA A 626 -10.01 -17.06 11.27
CA ALA A 626 -10.32 -15.99 10.33
C ALA A 626 -11.23 -14.92 10.95
N PHE A 627 -12.24 -15.33 11.74
CA PHE A 627 -13.05 -14.40 12.54
C PHE A 627 -12.20 -13.61 13.55
N ALA A 628 -11.37 -14.29 14.34
CA ALA A 628 -10.54 -13.65 15.37
C ALA A 628 -9.53 -12.65 14.78
N TYR A 629 -8.79 -13.05 13.75
CA TYR A 629 -7.82 -12.18 13.08
C TYR A 629 -8.49 -11.10 12.25
N GLY A 630 -9.62 -11.38 11.60
CA GLY A 630 -10.42 -10.38 10.88
C GLY A 630 -10.93 -9.28 11.82
N ARG A 631 -11.48 -9.65 12.98
CA ARG A 631 -11.91 -8.67 14.00
C ARG A 631 -10.73 -7.83 14.52
N THR A 632 -9.58 -8.44 14.78
CA THR A 632 -8.37 -7.72 15.21
C THR A 632 -7.84 -6.79 14.11
N ALA A 633 -7.84 -7.22 12.85
CA ALA A 633 -7.47 -6.40 11.70
C ALA A 633 -8.44 -5.23 11.49
N ALA A 634 -9.75 -5.47 11.70
CA ALA A 634 -10.76 -4.42 11.65
C ALA A 634 -10.55 -3.36 12.74
N ARG A 635 -10.28 -3.79 13.98
CA ARG A 635 -9.94 -2.89 15.11
C ARG A 635 -8.65 -2.11 14.86
N LYS A 636 -7.60 -2.75 14.35
CA LYS A 636 -6.35 -2.09 13.97
C LYS A 636 -6.59 -1.05 12.87
N SER A 637 -7.43 -1.39 11.89
CA SER A 637 -7.84 -0.48 10.80
C SER A 637 -8.70 0.68 11.30
N LEU A 638 -9.62 0.44 12.24
CA LEU A 638 -10.40 1.49 12.92
C LEU A 638 -9.47 2.45 13.69
N ALA A 639 -8.51 1.92 14.44
CA ALA A 639 -7.53 2.73 15.17
C ALA A 639 -6.68 3.59 14.22
N ARG A 640 -6.36 3.05 13.03
CA ARG A 640 -5.68 3.76 11.92
C ARG A 640 -6.60 4.51 10.99
N SER A 641 -7.90 4.47 11.26
CA SER A 641 -8.89 5.27 10.51
C SER A 641 -9.09 4.88 9.06
N ALA A 642 -8.61 3.71 8.69
CA ALA A 642 -8.86 3.09 7.41
C ALA A 642 -10.26 2.48 7.44
N PHE A 643 -11.32 3.32 7.47
CA PHE A 643 -12.70 2.86 7.72
C PHE A 643 -13.23 1.93 6.63
N ALA A 644 -12.85 2.16 5.37
CA ALA A 644 -13.20 1.27 4.27
C ALA A 644 -12.57 -0.12 4.46
N ASP A 645 -11.31 -0.17 4.90
CA ASP A 645 -10.61 -1.42 5.20
C ASP A 645 -11.14 -2.07 6.48
N ALA A 646 -11.48 -1.28 7.50
CA ALA A 646 -12.12 -1.76 8.72
C ALA A 646 -13.48 -2.41 8.40
N ALA A 647 -14.32 -1.75 7.59
CA ALA A 647 -15.59 -2.30 7.12
C ALA A 647 -15.37 -3.61 6.36
N ASN A 648 -14.39 -3.67 5.47
CA ASN A 648 -14.02 -4.89 4.74
C ASN A 648 -13.56 -6.02 5.67
N TYR A 649 -12.72 -5.73 6.67
CA TYR A 649 -12.30 -6.74 7.65
C TYR A 649 -13.42 -7.19 8.58
N PHE A 650 -14.36 -6.30 8.92
CA PHE A 650 -15.58 -6.69 9.60
C PHE A 650 -16.44 -7.61 8.73
N GLU A 651 -16.61 -7.32 7.43
CA GLU A 651 -17.33 -8.21 6.49
C GLU A 651 -16.64 -9.58 6.36
N ILE A 652 -15.30 -9.61 6.29
CA ILE A 652 -14.52 -10.85 6.29
C ILE A 652 -14.77 -11.64 7.59
N ALA A 653 -14.71 -10.99 8.75
CA ALA A 653 -14.93 -11.63 10.04
C ALA A 653 -16.37 -12.16 10.17
N MET A 654 -17.37 -11.40 9.69
CA MET A 654 -18.77 -11.83 9.64
C MET A 654 -18.94 -13.05 8.73
N THR A 655 -18.37 -13.02 7.53
CA THR A 655 -18.43 -14.12 6.56
C THR A 655 -17.76 -15.39 7.10
N ALA A 656 -16.63 -15.24 7.79
CA ALA A 656 -15.94 -16.36 8.43
C ALA A 656 -16.81 -16.97 9.54
N LEU A 657 -17.33 -16.14 10.44
CA LEU A 657 -18.20 -16.59 11.52
C LEU A 657 -19.47 -17.27 11.00
N ASP A 658 -20.04 -16.79 9.88
CA ASP A 658 -21.21 -17.39 9.25
C ASP A 658 -20.97 -18.80 8.68
N LYS A 659 -19.71 -19.18 8.46
CA LYS A 659 -19.31 -20.53 8.02
C LYS A 659 -19.00 -21.48 9.17
N THR A 660 -18.93 -21.00 10.42
CA THR A 660 -18.82 -21.90 11.57
C THR A 660 -20.19 -22.53 11.88
N PRO A 661 -20.24 -23.75 12.45
CA PRO A 661 -21.48 -24.37 12.88
C PRO A 661 -22.29 -23.47 13.83
N PHE A 662 -23.62 -23.62 13.80
CA PHE A 662 -24.50 -22.88 14.70
C PHE A 662 -24.21 -23.23 16.16
N ALA A 663 -24.05 -22.21 16.98
CA ALA A 663 -23.96 -22.30 18.43
C ALA A 663 -24.47 -20.99 19.05
N ARG A 664 -25.03 -21.05 20.25
CA ARG A 664 -25.55 -19.85 20.93
C ARG A 664 -24.47 -18.79 21.16
N SER A 665 -23.24 -19.21 21.51
CA SER A 665 -22.08 -18.32 21.65
C SER A 665 -21.66 -17.68 20.34
N ARG A 666 -21.75 -18.42 19.22
CA ARG A 666 -21.42 -17.94 17.88
C ARG A 666 -22.36 -16.83 17.43
N GLU A 667 -23.67 -16.97 17.65
CA GLU A 667 -24.62 -15.89 17.34
C GLU A 667 -24.41 -14.67 18.25
N ALA A 668 -24.06 -14.88 19.52
CA ALA A 668 -23.71 -13.77 20.42
C ALA A 668 -22.51 -12.96 19.87
N ASP A 669 -21.45 -13.66 19.44
CA ASP A 669 -20.31 -13.04 18.76
C ASP A 669 -20.71 -12.35 17.44
N ALA A 670 -21.64 -12.94 16.69
CA ALA A 670 -22.12 -12.39 15.42
C ALA A 670 -22.88 -11.07 15.62
N VAL A 671 -23.69 -10.98 16.68
CA VAL A 671 -24.38 -9.76 17.07
C VAL A 671 -23.38 -8.70 17.55
N ASP A 672 -22.47 -9.07 18.45
CA ASP A 672 -21.47 -8.15 19.00
C ASP A 672 -20.56 -7.57 17.89
N LEU A 673 -20.18 -8.39 16.91
CA LEU A 673 -19.37 -7.96 15.76
C LEU A 673 -20.09 -6.90 14.92
N ARG A 674 -21.40 -7.05 14.69
CA ARG A 674 -22.21 -6.09 13.90
C ARG A 674 -22.44 -4.79 14.66
N ILE A 675 -22.66 -4.89 15.97
CA ILE A 675 -22.76 -3.72 16.85
C ILE A 675 -21.44 -2.94 16.84
N GLU A 676 -20.30 -3.62 16.86
CA GLU A 676 -18.97 -3.01 16.79
C GLU A 676 -18.70 -2.37 15.41
N ALA A 677 -19.03 -3.10 14.34
CA ALA A 677 -18.81 -2.69 12.95
C ALA A 677 -19.53 -1.39 12.59
N ARG A 678 -20.64 -1.04 13.26
CA ARG A 678 -21.40 0.20 12.99
C ARG A 678 -20.52 1.45 12.91
N THR A 679 -19.47 1.51 13.73
CA THR A 679 -18.55 2.66 13.76
C THR A 679 -17.78 2.82 12.46
N ALA A 680 -17.33 1.71 11.86
CA ALA A 680 -16.65 1.70 10.56
C ALA A 680 -17.60 2.11 9.43
N PHE A 681 -18.80 1.53 9.40
CA PHE A 681 -19.77 1.78 8.33
C PHE A 681 -20.37 3.19 8.38
N MET A 682 -20.74 3.68 9.57
CA MET A 682 -21.17 5.06 9.79
C MET A 682 -20.09 6.04 9.33
N SER A 683 -18.82 5.80 9.72
CA SER A 683 -17.71 6.68 9.36
C SER A 683 -17.33 6.61 7.88
N ALA A 684 -17.56 5.48 7.21
CA ALA A 684 -17.38 5.32 5.77
C ALA A 684 -18.54 5.95 4.95
N GLY A 685 -19.62 6.39 5.60
CA GLY A 685 -20.83 6.88 4.94
C GLY A 685 -21.68 5.77 4.31
N LYS A 686 -21.49 4.51 4.72
CA LYS A 686 -22.23 3.33 4.27
C LYS A 686 -23.48 3.12 5.13
N VAL A 687 -24.43 4.06 5.05
CA VAL A 687 -25.60 4.10 5.95
C VAL A 687 -26.57 2.95 5.70
N ALA A 688 -26.79 2.56 4.44
CA ALA A 688 -27.68 1.44 4.11
C ALA A 688 -27.14 0.12 4.67
N GLU A 689 -25.84 -0.13 4.52
CA GLU A 689 -25.18 -1.30 5.10
C GLU A 689 -25.16 -1.24 6.62
N TRP A 690 -24.98 -0.05 7.23
CA TRP A 690 -25.15 0.12 8.68
C TRP A 690 -26.56 -0.29 9.14
N PHE A 691 -27.61 0.14 8.44
CA PHE A 691 -28.98 -0.30 8.73
C PHE A 691 -29.12 -1.83 8.66
N ASP A 692 -28.57 -2.45 7.61
CA ASP A 692 -28.61 -3.90 7.43
C ASP A 692 -27.85 -4.66 8.52
N LEU A 693 -26.72 -4.12 9.03
CA LEU A 693 -26.00 -4.69 10.17
C LEU A 693 -26.88 -4.77 11.42
N GLY A 694 -27.61 -3.69 11.72
CA GLY A 694 -28.54 -3.64 12.85
C GLY A 694 -29.70 -4.63 12.69
N ARG A 695 -30.30 -4.71 11.49
CA ARG A 695 -31.38 -5.65 11.18
C ARG A 695 -30.93 -7.11 11.32
N ASP A 696 -29.77 -7.47 10.76
CA ASP A 696 -29.26 -8.84 10.84
C ASP A 696 -28.85 -9.20 12.27
N ALA A 697 -28.25 -8.26 13.02
CA ALA A 697 -27.96 -8.45 14.43
C ALA A 697 -29.23 -8.67 15.27
N GLU A 698 -30.33 -7.97 14.99
CA GLU A 698 -31.60 -8.20 15.69
C GLU A 698 -32.15 -9.61 15.40
N GLY A 699 -32.14 -10.03 14.13
CA GLY A 699 -32.59 -11.37 13.74
C GLY A 699 -31.83 -12.49 14.46
N ARG A 700 -30.50 -12.32 14.60
CA ARG A 700 -29.63 -13.26 15.31
C ARG A 700 -29.82 -13.22 16.82
N ALA A 701 -30.01 -12.04 17.41
CA ALA A 701 -30.32 -11.91 18.84
C ALA A 701 -31.67 -12.58 19.19
N ASN A 702 -32.67 -12.46 18.32
CA ASN A 702 -33.95 -13.18 18.45
C ASN A 702 -33.73 -14.70 18.39
N ALA A 703 -32.86 -15.20 17.50
CA ALA A 703 -32.58 -16.63 17.38
C ALA A 703 -31.93 -17.26 18.63
N ILE A 704 -31.34 -16.45 19.52
CA ILE A 704 -30.75 -16.90 20.79
C ILE A 704 -31.47 -16.39 22.03
N ASP A 705 -32.65 -15.78 21.88
CA ASP A 705 -33.46 -15.20 22.97
C ASP A 705 -32.64 -14.29 23.91
N ASP A 706 -31.72 -13.47 23.36
CA ASP A 706 -30.91 -12.52 24.13
C ASP A 706 -31.48 -11.11 24.00
N ILE A 707 -32.28 -10.71 25.00
CA ILE A 707 -32.96 -9.41 25.02
C ILE A 707 -31.97 -8.23 25.04
N GLY A 708 -30.83 -8.35 25.73
CA GLY A 708 -29.85 -7.27 25.83
C GLY A 708 -29.19 -6.98 24.49
N ARG A 709 -28.77 -8.05 23.79
CA ARG A 709 -28.22 -7.95 22.43
C ARG A 709 -29.26 -7.52 21.40
N LYS A 710 -30.52 -7.95 21.57
CA LYS A 710 -31.63 -7.49 20.72
C LYS A 710 -31.81 -5.98 20.83
N VAL A 711 -31.89 -5.44 22.06
CA VAL A 711 -32.03 -4.00 22.30
C VAL A 711 -30.85 -3.23 21.70
N ALA A 712 -29.63 -3.71 21.91
CA ALA A 712 -28.44 -3.10 21.32
C ALA A 712 -28.49 -3.09 19.78
N ALA A 713 -28.85 -4.20 19.15
CA ALA A 713 -28.98 -4.30 17.69
C ALA A 713 -30.08 -3.38 17.13
N MET A 714 -31.24 -3.33 17.78
CA MET A 714 -32.32 -2.44 17.38
C MET A 714 -31.95 -0.96 17.55
N ALA A 715 -31.20 -0.60 18.60
CA ALA A 715 -30.68 0.77 18.78
C ALA A 715 -29.71 1.17 17.66
N VAL A 716 -28.83 0.24 17.24
CA VAL A 716 -27.93 0.44 16.09
C VAL A 716 -28.71 0.64 14.80
N ARG A 717 -29.78 -0.14 14.58
CA ARG A 717 -30.67 0.02 13.42
C ARG A 717 -31.41 1.35 13.44
N SER A 718 -32.00 1.72 14.59
CA SER A 718 -32.76 2.96 14.78
C SER A 718 -31.92 4.20 14.47
N GLY A 719 -30.65 4.21 14.90
CA GLY A 719 -29.73 5.30 14.56
C GLY A 719 -29.50 5.46 13.05
N ALA A 720 -29.41 4.36 12.30
CA ALA A 720 -29.28 4.41 10.84
C ALA A 720 -30.57 4.85 10.13
N GLN A 721 -31.75 4.48 10.68
CA GLN A 721 -33.06 4.81 10.10
C GLN A 721 -33.35 6.31 10.01
N ASN A 722 -32.78 7.09 10.93
CA ASN A 722 -32.88 8.56 10.89
C ASN A 722 -32.25 9.18 9.64
N PHE A 723 -31.34 8.45 9.02
CA PHE A 723 -30.66 8.87 7.80
C PHE A 723 -31.25 8.15 6.59
N TYR A 724 -31.55 6.86 6.73
CA TYR A 724 -32.02 5.95 5.70
C TYR A 724 -33.39 5.33 6.08
N GLY A 725 -34.48 5.89 5.57
CA GLY A 725 -35.83 5.37 5.81
C GLY A 725 -36.90 6.45 5.88
N THR A 726 -38.12 6.05 6.27
CA THR A 726 -39.21 7.00 6.56
C THR A 726 -39.22 7.38 8.05
N PRO A 727 -39.62 8.60 8.42
CA PRO A 727 -39.70 9.01 9.82
C PRO A 727 -40.69 8.17 10.63
N ILE A 728 -41.73 7.63 9.98
CA ILE A 728 -42.74 6.78 10.62
C ILE A 728 -42.09 5.50 11.16
N GLU A 729 -41.38 4.76 10.30
CA GLU A 729 -40.70 3.52 10.69
C GLU A 729 -39.58 3.76 11.72
N ALA A 730 -38.90 4.92 11.62
CA ALA A 730 -37.87 5.32 12.57
C ALA A 730 -38.45 5.61 13.97
N ILE A 731 -39.62 6.26 14.05
CA ILE A 731 -40.35 6.50 15.30
C ILE A 731 -40.82 5.17 15.91
N GLU A 732 -41.50 4.33 15.14
CA GLU A 732 -42.03 3.04 15.62
C GLU A 732 -40.90 2.18 16.20
N THR A 733 -39.77 2.09 15.48
CA THR A 733 -38.60 1.35 15.98
C THR A 733 -38.00 2.04 17.20
N GLY A 734 -37.85 3.37 17.18
CA GLY A 734 -37.23 4.13 18.28
C GLY A 734 -38.02 4.07 19.59
N GLU A 735 -39.35 4.14 19.53
CA GLU A 735 -40.23 4.01 20.71
C GLU A 735 -40.09 2.63 21.36
N GLU A 736 -40.11 1.57 20.55
CA GLU A 736 -39.97 0.21 21.03
C GLU A 736 -38.59 -0.03 21.65
N VAL A 737 -37.51 0.47 21.03
CA VAL A 737 -36.16 0.35 21.58
C VAL A 737 -36.01 1.12 22.89
N ALA A 738 -36.53 2.35 22.96
CA ALA A 738 -36.48 3.14 24.19
C ALA A 738 -37.23 2.43 25.34
N ARG A 739 -38.40 1.85 25.06
CA ARG A 739 -39.16 1.05 26.03
C ARG A 739 -38.37 -0.17 26.51
N LEU A 740 -37.88 -0.99 25.58
CA LEU A 740 -37.13 -2.21 25.92
C LEU A 740 -35.80 -1.91 26.64
N ALA A 741 -35.09 -0.84 26.26
CA ALA A 741 -33.87 -0.42 26.94
C ALA A 741 -34.13 0.05 28.37
N GLY A 742 -35.28 0.71 28.60
CA GLY A 742 -35.75 1.08 29.93
C GLY A 742 -36.07 -0.14 30.80
N GLU A 743 -36.79 -1.13 30.26
CA GLU A 743 -37.12 -2.39 30.95
C GLU A 743 -35.88 -3.22 31.26
N TRP A 744 -34.89 -3.25 30.36
CA TRP A 744 -33.62 -3.95 30.56
C TRP A 744 -32.73 -3.29 31.63
N GLY A 745 -32.93 -1.99 31.89
CA GLY A 745 -32.16 -1.25 32.89
C GLY A 745 -30.74 -0.88 32.45
N ASN A 746 -30.49 -0.71 31.14
CA ASN A 746 -29.20 -0.28 30.61
C ASN A 746 -29.21 1.21 30.21
N PRO A 747 -28.69 2.13 31.06
CA PRO A 747 -28.80 3.56 30.81
C PRO A 747 -28.05 4.02 29.55
N GLY A 748 -26.96 3.36 29.17
CA GLY A 748 -26.19 3.71 27.97
C GLY A 748 -27.01 3.51 26.69
N TRP A 749 -27.60 2.33 26.52
CA TRP A 749 -28.45 2.05 25.35
C TRP A 749 -29.75 2.85 25.36
N LEU A 750 -30.34 3.09 26.53
CA LEU A 750 -31.52 3.95 26.67
C LEU A 750 -31.23 5.39 26.21
N ASN A 751 -30.10 5.97 26.63
CA ASN A 751 -29.69 7.31 26.22
C ASN A 751 -29.50 7.41 24.70
N LEU A 752 -28.87 6.41 24.07
CA LEU A 752 -28.71 6.39 22.61
C LEU A 752 -30.05 6.24 21.89
N ALA A 753 -30.94 5.38 22.40
CA ALA A 753 -32.27 5.17 21.84
C ALA A 753 -33.11 6.45 21.88
N GLN A 754 -33.12 7.18 23.01
CA GLN A 754 -33.87 8.43 23.12
C GLN A 754 -33.26 9.58 22.34
N TYR A 755 -31.93 9.62 22.18
CA TYR A 755 -31.31 10.53 21.22
C TYR A 755 -31.79 10.25 19.79
N SER A 756 -31.74 8.99 19.37
CA SER A 756 -32.16 8.58 18.03
C SER A 756 -33.65 8.83 17.80
N LEU A 757 -34.51 8.53 18.78
CA LEU A 757 -35.94 8.82 18.73
C LEU A 757 -36.22 10.32 18.68
N GLY A 758 -35.45 11.13 19.43
CA GLY A 758 -35.53 12.59 19.36
C GLY A 758 -35.24 13.13 17.95
N GLN A 759 -34.24 12.56 17.27
CA GLN A 759 -33.98 12.89 15.86
C GLN A 759 -35.11 12.44 14.94
N ALA A 760 -35.65 11.24 15.12
CA ALA A 760 -36.78 10.74 14.33
C ALA A 760 -37.99 11.68 14.43
N TYR A 761 -38.33 12.11 15.66
CA TYR A 761 -39.38 13.08 15.90
C TYR A 761 -39.12 14.44 15.26
N PHE A 762 -37.89 14.93 15.32
CA PHE A 762 -37.52 16.18 14.67
C PHE A 762 -37.74 16.10 13.15
N ILE A 763 -37.28 15.02 12.52
CA ILE A 763 -37.41 14.81 11.07
C ILE A 763 -38.88 14.62 10.66
N ALA A 764 -39.70 14.01 11.51
CA ALA A 764 -41.15 13.89 11.31
C ALA A 764 -41.92 15.22 11.50
N GLY A 765 -41.27 16.28 12.00
CA GLY A 765 -41.89 17.56 12.35
C GLY A 765 -42.62 17.58 13.70
N ARG A 766 -42.41 16.56 14.54
CA ARG A 766 -42.95 16.45 15.91
C ARG A 766 -41.98 17.06 16.92
N TYR A 767 -41.73 18.36 16.80
CA TYR A 767 -40.64 19.05 17.52
C TYR A 767 -40.75 19.03 19.05
N ARG A 768 -41.97 19.03 19.62
CA ARG A 768 -42.16 18.93 21.07
C ARG A 768 -41.84 17.54 21.62
N ASP A 769 -42.20 16.50 20.89
CA ASP A 769 -41.84 15.12 21.26
C ASP A 769 -40.32 14.91 21.15
N ALA A 770 -39.69 15.51 20.14
CA ALA A 770 -38.24 15.55 20.01
C ALA A 770 -37.58 16.21 21.24
N GLU A 771 -38.06 17.38 21.64
CA GLU A 771 -37.55 18.12 22.81
C GLU A 771 -37.64 17.31 24.10
N GLN A 772 -38.75 16.60 24.30
CA GLN A 772 -38.99 15.74 25.47
C GLN A 772 -37.99 14.58 25.51
N MET A 773 -37.83 13.82 24.43
CA MET A 773 -36.94 12.66 24.39
C MET A 773 -35.47 13.07 24.56
N LEU A 774 -35.04 14.12 23.87
CA LEU A 774 -33.69 14.67 23.99
C LEU A 774 -33.45 15.22 25.41
N GLY A 775 -34.46 15.83 26.03
CA GLY A 775 -34.39 16.35 27.40
C GLY A 775 -34.15 15.25 28.44
N GLN A 776 -34.87 14.12 28.31
CA GLN A 776 -34.68 12.96 29.19
C GLN A 776 -33.26 12.38 29.07
N ALA A 777 -32.74 12.25 27.85
CA ALA A 777 -31.38 11.79 27.61
C ALA A 777 -30.33 12.77 28.16
N CYS A 778 -30.45 14.07 27.86
CA CYS A 778 -29.58 15.12 28.40
C CYS A 778 -29.50 15.08 29.92
N LEU A 779 -30.64 14.96 30.61
CA LEU A 779 -30.69 14.96 32.08
C LEU A 779 -29.82 13.83 32.66
N ARG A 780 -29.96 12.61 32.14
CA ARG A 780 -29.16 11.45 32.58
C ARG A 780 -27.69 11.57 32.20
N LEU A 781 -27.39 12.08 31.01
CA LEU A 781 -26.02 12.22 30.52
C LEU A 781 -25.23 13.32 31.24
N SER A 782 -25.91 14.32 31.79
CA SER A 782 -25.31 15.36 32.63
C SER A 782 -25.13 14.97 34.10
N GLY A 783 -25.65 13.80 34.50
CA GLY A 783 -25.61 13.30 35.88
C GLY A 783 -24.34 12.49 36.23
N PRO A 784 -24.16 12.12 37.51
CA PRO A 784 -23.00 11.34 37.95
C PRO A 784 -22.99 9.90 37.39
N ASP A 785 -24.16 9.34 37.08
CA ASP A 785 -24.33 7.99 36.54
C ASP A 785 -24.37 7.97 35.00
N ALA A 786 -23.77 8.97 34.35
CA ALA A 786 -23.79 9.12 32.91
C ALA A 786 -23.16 7.91 32.21
N SER A 787 -23.92 7.31 31.30
CA SER A 787 -23.52 6.11 30.57
C SER A 787 -23.85 6.25 29.09
N ALA A 788 -23.01 5.64 28.26
CA ALA A 788 -23.17 5.58 26.82
C ALA A 788 -22.70 4.20 26.30
N PRO A 789 -23.22 3.74 25.15
CA PRO A 789 -22.85 2.44 24.61
C PRO A 789 -21.44 2.48 24.00
N PRO A 790 -20.78 1.31 23.84
CA PRO A 790 -19.44 1.23 23.25
C PRO A 790 -19.37 1.90 21.89
N GLY A 791 -18.36 2.76 21.65
CA GLY A 791 -18.20 3.52 20.39
C GLY A 791 -18.69 4.97 20.46
N THR A 792 -19.19 5.42 21.60
CA THR A 792 -19.41 6.85 21.91
C THR A 792 -19.12 7.09 23.39
N THR A 793 -19.04 8.37 23.80
CA THR A 793 -18.85 8.74 25.21
C THR A 793 -20.10 9.44 25.74
N PRO A 794 -20.37 9.40 27.06
CA PRO A 794 -21.50 10.12 27.64
C PRO A 794 -21.49 11.61 27.30
N LYS A 795 -20.30 12.25 27.32
CA LYS A 795 -20.11 13.66 26.94
C LYS A 795 -20.42 13.93 25.46
N THR A 796 -19.95 13.07 24.55
CA THR A 796 -20.27 13.19 23.11
C THR A 796 -21.78 13.07 22.89
N LEU A 797 -22.42 12.09 23.53
CA LEU A 797 -23.85 11.89 23.41
C LEU A 797 -24.65 13.05 24.05
N GLU A 798 -24.18 13.62 25.17
CA GLU A 798 -24.77 14.83 25.77
C GLU A 798 -24.71 16.01 24.82
N LEU A 799 -23.55 16.22 24.18
CA LEU A 799 -23.35 17.27 23.19
C LEU A 799 -24.30 17.09 22.01
N LEU A 800 -24.44 15.87 21.48
CA LEU A 800 -25.35 15.59 20.38
C LEU A 800 -26.81 15.86 20.76
N CYS A 801 -27.22 15.52 21.98
CA CYS A 801 -28.54 15.88 22.50
C CYS A 801 -28.71 17.40 22.61
N CYS A 802 -27.73 18.12 23.19
CA CYS A 802 -27.76 19.59 23.30
C CYS A 802 -27.80 20.28 21.92
N MET A 803 -26.99 19.80 20.97
CA MET A 803 -27.00 20.25 19.58
C MET A 803 -28.39 20.11 18.98
N MET A 804 -29.00 18.92 19.06
CA MET A 804 -30.34 18.70 18.51
C MET A 804 -31.42 19.51 19.23
N LYS A 805 -31.31 19.71 20.56
CA LYS A 805 -32.23 20.59 21.29
C LYS A 805 -32.11 22.04 20.83
N SER A 806 -30.88 22.54 20.63
CA SER A 806 -30.65 23.88 20.10
C SER A 806 -31.31 24.07 18.73
N VAL A 807 -31.11 23.13 17.81
CA VAL A 807 -31.75 23.14 16.48
C VAL A 807 -33.28 23.06 16.60
N THR A 808 -33.81 22.23 17.50
CA THR A 808 -35.26 22.06 17.74
C THR A 808 -35.89 23.36 18.26
N HIS A 809 -35.33 23.96 19.30
CA HIS A 809 -35.83 25.23 19.84
C HIS A 809 -35.69 26.38 18.83
N THR A 810 -34.61 26.42 18.06
CA THR A 810 -34.44 27.41 16.98
C THR A 810 -35.53 27.26 15.92
N THR A 811 -35.87 26.02 15.54
CA THR A 811 -36.95 25.72 14.58
C THR A 811 -38.33 26.14 15.12
N LEU A 812 -38.55 26.01 16.43
CA LEU A 812 -39.75 26.48 17.12
C LEU A 812 -39.81 28.02 17.30
N GLY A 813 -38.71 28.74 17.03
CA GLY A 813 -38.58 30.18 17.27
C GLY A 813 -38.27 30.54 18.74
N GLU A 814 -37.83 29.59 19.54
CA GLU A 814 -37.45 29.75 20.95
C GLU A 814 -35.94 30.04 21.05
N ILE A 815 -35.53 31.19 20.53
CA ILE A 815 -34.11 31.52 20.28
C ILE A 815 -33.26 31.53 21.55
N ASP A 816 -33.77 32.03 22.68
CA ASP A 816 -33.02 32.10 23.94
C ASP A 816 -32.71 30.71 24.48
N THR A 817 -33.73 29.83 24.55
CA THR A 817 -33.55 28.43 24.94
C THR A 817 -32.64 27.69 23.97
N GLY A 818 -32.76 27.97 22.66
CA GLY A 818 -31.85 27.44 21.65
C GLY A 818 -30.39 27.84 21.89
N ALA A 819 -30.15 29.07 22.35
CA ALA A 819 -28.83 29.60 22.69
C ALA A 819 -28.24 28.95 23.94
N GLU A 820 -29.04 28.69 24.98
CA GLU A 820 -28.60 27.99 26.20
C GLU A 820 -28.06 26.59 25.87
N PHE A 821 -28.79 25.82 25.06
CA PHE A 821 -28.34 24.49 24.64
C PHE A 821 -27.14 24.53 23.70
N HIS A 822 -27.04 25.54 22.82
CA HIS A 822 -25.85 25.74 22.00
C HIS A 822 -24.62 26.04 22.86
N GLN A 823 -24.75 26.90 23.87
CA GLN A 823 -23.65 27.23 24.80
C GLN A 823 -23.16 25.97 25.53
N ARG A 824 -24.08 25.11 25.99
CA ARG A 824 -23.71 23.81 26.59
C ARG A 824 -22.97 22.91 25.60
N ALA A 825 -23.48 22.77 24.37
CA ALA A 825 -22.82 21.98 23.33
C ALA A 825 -21.42 22.52 23.01
N SER A 826 -21.27 23.84 22.90
CA SER A 826 -20.00 24.51 22.64
C SER A 826 -19.01 24.38 23.79
N ALA A 827 -19.48 24.45 25.04
CA ALA A 827 -18.65 24.21 26.22
C ALA A 827 -18.11 22.77 26.25
N ILE A 828 -18.97 21.78 25.96
CA ILE A 828 -18.53 20.37 25.87
C ILE A 828 -17.53 20.19 24.72
N ALA A 829 -17.78 20.80 23.55
CA ALA A 829 -16.87 20.73 22.40
C ALA A 829 -15.51 21.37 22.67
N THR A 830 -15.49 22.44 23.46
CA THR A 830 -14.27 23.13 23.89
C THR A 830 -13.52 22.30 24.93
N GLU A 831 -14.24 21.73 25.90
CA GLU A 831 -13.68 20.84 26.93
C GLU A 831 -13.08 19.57 26.32
N SER A 832 -13.78 18.94 25.37
CA SER A 832 -13.33 17.69 24.74
C SER A 832 -12.27 17.92 23.67
N ASN A 833 -12.25 19.12 23.06
CA ASN A 833 -11.46 19.49 21.89
C ASN A 833 -11.56 18.49 20.71
N ARG A 834 -12.60 17.63 20.70
CA ARG A 834 -12.77 16.62 19.65
C ARG A 834 -13.33 17.26 18.39
N PRO A 835 -12.74 17.01 17.21
CA PRO A 835 -13.25 17.51 15.94
C PRO A 835 -14.73 17.19 15.68
N PHE A 836 -15.18 15.97 16.00
CA PHE A 836 -16.58 15.55 15.86
C PHE A 836 -17.52 16.42 16.70
N ASP A 837 -17.15 16.65 17.96
CA ASP A 837 -17.88 17.49 18.90
C ASP A 837 -17.93 18.95 18.44
N ARG A 838 -16.81 19.48 17.92
CA ARG A 838 -16.72 20.84 17.37
C ARG A 838 -17.60 21.03 16.13
N VAL A 839 -17.66 20.03 15.25
CA VAL A 839 -18.59 20.06 14.09
C VAL A 839 -20.04 20.03 14.56
N GLY A 840 -20.37 19.19 15.55
CA GLY A 840 -21.71 19.16 16.14
C GLY A 840 -22.10 20.51 16.75
N ALA A 841 -21.21 21.13 17.53
CA ALA A 841 -21.43 22.48 18.06
C ALA A 841 -21.57 23.52 16.94
N GLY A 842 -20.69 23.49 15.92
CA GLY A 842 -20.75 24.38 14.76
C GLY A 842 -22.05 24.26 13.98
N TYR A 843 -22.59 23.04 13.81
CA TYR A 843 -23.89 22.82 13.20
C TYR A 843 -25.01 23.55 13.95
N SER A 844 -25.11 23.34 15.28
CA SER A 844 -26.12 24.05 16.08
C SER A 844 -25.92 25.57 16.08
N GLY A 845 -24.67 26.05 16.08
CA GLY A 845 -24.33 27.47 16.02
C GLY A 845 -24.76 28.13 14.72
N GLY A 846 -24.50 27.48 13.58
CA GLY A 846 -24.95 27.93 12.27
C GLY A 846 -26.48 28.00 12.17
N CYS A 847 -27.18 26.97 12.63
CA CYS A 847 -28.64 26.96 12.69
C CYS A 847 -29.19 28.10 13.57
N LEU A 848 -28.61 28.30 14.75
CA LEU A 848 -29.02 29.37 15.67
C LEU A 848 -28.79 30.77 15.07
N ALA A 849 -27.66 30.99 14.39
CA ALA A 849 -27.35 32.25 13.72
C ALA A 849 -28.33 32.55 12.58
N LEU A 850 -28.71 31.53 11.78
CA LEU A 850 -29.79 31.65 10.80
C LEU A 850 -31.13 32.00 11.48
N GLY A 851 -31.48 31.33 12.58
CA GLY A 851 -32.69 31.60 13.35
C GLY A 851 -32.75 33.02 13.96
N ARG A 852 -31.59 33.64 14.21
CA ARG A 852 -31.45 35.04 14.65
C ARG A 852 -31.51 36.05 13.50
N GLY A 853 -31.56 35.58 12.24
CA GLY A 853 -31.48 36.43 11.06
C GLY A 853 -30.08 37.00 10.82
N ASN A 854 -29.01 36.32 11.26
CA ASN A 854 -27.62 36.70 11.00
C ASN A 854 -26.94 35.70 10.06
N PRO A 855 -27.25 35.71 8.74
CA PRO A 855 -26.74 34.72 7.81
C PRO A 855 -25.23 34.86 7.55
N GLY A 856 -24.63 36.03 7.82
CA GLY A 856 -23.17 36.24 7.73
C GLY A 856 -22.41 35.46 8.81
N GLU A 857 -22.85 35.58 10.07
CA GLU A 857 -22.31 34.79 11.18
C GLU A 857 -22.55 33.29 10.98
N ALA A 858 -23.73 32.91 10.49
CA ALA A 858 -24.04 31.52 10.17
C ALA A 858 -23.06 30.93 9.15
N ALA A 859 -22.78 31.66 8.06
CA ALA A 859 -21.83 31.21 7.05
C ALA A 859 -20.43 31.02 7.63
N ALA A 860 -19.93 31.98 8.42
CA ALA A 860 -18.60 31.86 9.04
C ALA A 860 -18.48 30.61 9.94
N ILE A 861 -19.46 30.38 10.82
CA ILE A 861 -19.47 29.21 11.71
C ILE A 861 -19.53 27.89 10.90
N LEU A 862 -20.35 27.86 9.85
CA LEU A 862 -20.53 26.67 9.02
C LEU A 862 -19.35 26.41 8.08
N GLU A 863 -18.66 27.45 7.58
CA GLU A 863 -17.41 27.34 6.83
C GLU A 863 -16.31 26.75 7.70
N ASP A 864 -16.17 27.22 8.95
CA ASP A 864 -15.22 26.66 9.92
C ASP A 864 -15.55 25.20 10.24
N ALA A 865 -16.82 24.89 10.50
CA ALA A 865 -17.27 23.51 10.73
C ALA A 865 -17.04 22.63 9.50
N PHE A 866 -17.30 23.13 8.30
CA PHE A 866 -17.07 22.42 7.05
C PHE A 866 -15.59 22.15 6.82
N ALA A 867 -14.72 23.13 7.09
CA ALA A 867 -13.28 22.95 7.05
C ALA A 867 -12.83 21.86 8.03
N ILE A 868 -13.43 21.78 9.23
CA ILE A 868 -13.17 20.66 10.16
C ILE A 868 -13.71 19.35 9.58
N THR A 869 -14.90 19.30 8.96
CA THR A 869 -15.36 18.04 8.30
C THR A 869 -14.44 17.61 7.16
N GLN A 870 -13.89 18.55 6.39
CA GLN A 870 -12.95 18.26 5.31
C GLN A 870 -11.56 17.91 5.83
N LYS A 871 -11.12 18.49 6.96
CA LYS A 871 -9.82 18.25 7.63
C LYS A 871 -9.84 17.06 8.59
N TYR A 872 -11.01 16.63 9.03
CA TYR A 872 -11.20 15.49 9.93
C TYR A 872 -12.15 14.43 9.36
N GLY A 873 -12.57 14.53 8.08
CA GLY A 873 -13.28 13.52 7.26
C GLY A 873 -14.62 13.07 7.83
N ILE A 874 -15.27 13.94 8.59
CA ILE A 874 -16.51 13.65 9.30
C ILE A 874 -17.68 13.67 8.28
N ARG A 875 -17.74 12.63 7.44
CA ARG A 875 -18.65 12.56 6.28
C ARG A 875 -20.12 12.62 6.65
N LEU A 876 -20.47 12.07 7.82
CA LEU A 876 -21.85 12.07 8.33
C LEU A 876 -22.43 13.50 8.46
N PHE A 877 -21.60 14.50 8.81
CA PHE A 877 -22.04 15.88 8.99
C PHE A 877 -21.95 16.73 7.72
N VAL A 878 -21.26 16.26 6.67
CA VAL A 878 -21.06 17.04 5.44
C VAL A 878 -22.40 17.48 4.82
N PRO A 879 -23.40 16.59 4.61
CA PRO A 879 -24.68 17.00 4.04
C PRO A 879 -25.41 18.08 4.84
N VAL A 880 -25.43 17.97 6.17
CA VAL A 880 -26.17 18.93 7.01
C VAL A 880 -25.47 20.28 7.08
N ILE A 881 -24.14 20.30 7.20
CA ILE A 881 -23.35 21.55 7.23
C ILE A 881 -23.45 22.29 5.90
N THR A 882 -23.19 21.60 4.78
CA THR A 882 -23.20 22.22 3.44
C THR A 882 -24.59 22.69 3.04
N CYS A 883 -25.65 21.95 3.41
CA CYS A 883 -27.03 22.40 3.22
C CYS A 883 -27.28 23.75 3.91
N HIS A 884 -26.96 23.88 5.19
CA HIS A 884 -27.21 25.12 5.93
C HIS A 884 -26.27 26.25 5.52
N LEU A 885 -25.05 25.93 5.05
CA LEU A 885 -24.14 26.93 4.46
C LEU A 885 -24.74 27.50 3.17
N GLY A 886 -25.32 26.64 2.32
CA GLY A 886 -26.06 27.05 1.14
C GLY A 886 -27.28 27.93 1.46
N ILE A 887 -28.00 27.63 2.55
CA ILE A 887 -29.09 28.47 3.06
C ILE A 887 -28.56 29.85 3.49
N ALA A 888 -27.44 29.89 4.22
CA ALA A 888 -26.82 31.14 4.64
C ALA A 888 -26.40 32.01 3.45
N TYR A 889 -25.80 31.43 2.40
CA TYR A 889 -25.49 32.16 1.18
C TYR A 889 -26.74 32.67 0.45
N LEU A 890 -27.80 31.88 0.42
CA LEU A 890 -29.08 32.30 -0.17
C LEU A 890 -29.68 33.51 0.56
N GLU A 891 -29.64 33.52 1.89
CA GLU A 891 -30.14 34.63 2.71
C GLU A 891 -29.27 35.89 2.61
N GLN A 892 -27.96 35.74 2.37
CA GLN A 892 -27.06 36.87 2.05
C GLN A 892 -27.24 37.43 0.63
N GLY A 893 -28.00 36.75 -0.23
CA GLY A 893 -28.12 37.12 -1.65
C GLY A 893 -26.95 36.66 -2.52
N ARG A 894 -26.05 35.81 -2.01
CA ARG A 894 -24.94 35.19 -2.76
C ARG A 894 -25.46 34.00 -3.59
N LEU A 895 -26.31 34.29 -4.57
CA LEU A 895 -27.10 33.27 -5.28
C LEU A 895 -26.27 32.24 -6.05
N ALA A 896 -25.14 32.65 -6.64
CA ALA A 896 -24.26 31.74 -7.38
C ALA A 896 -23.59 30.73 -6.43
N ASP A 897 -23.06 31.20 -5.30
CA ASP A 897 -22.44 30.38 -4.26
C ASP A 897 -23.48 29.42 -3.66
N ALA A 898 -24.67 29.95 -3.31
CA ALA A 898 -25.78 29.14 -2.80
C ALA A 898 -26.14 27.99 -3.74
N ARG A 899 -26.24 28.27 -5.06
CA ARG A 899 -26.54 27.24 -6.06
C ARG A 899 -25.47 26.15 -6.09
N VAL A 900 -24.19 26.53 -6.14
CA VAL A 900 -23.07 25.56 -6.20
C VAL A 900 -23.07 24.69 -4.94
N THR A 901 -23.09 25.33 -3.75
CA THR A 901 -23.04 24.62 -2.47
C THR A 901 -24.25 23.71 -2.26
N LEU A 902 -25.46 24.13 -2.65
CA LEU A 902 -26.67 23.30 -2.50
C LEU A 902 -26.71 22.12 -3.47
N VAL A 903 -26.14 22.25 -4.67
CA VAL A 903 -25.99 21.12 -5.60
C VAL A 903 -25.03 20.09 -5.02
N GLU A 904 -23.86 20.52 -4.54
CA GLU A 904 -22.88 19.64 -3.90
C GLU A 904 -23.46 18.95 -2.65
N ALA A 905 -24.15 19.71 -1.80
CA ALA A 905 -24.81 19.18 -0.61
C ALA A 905 -25.84 18.09 -0.96
N ARG A 906 -26.59 18.28 -2.05
CA ARG A 906 -27.60 17.31 -2.50
C ARG A 906 -26.98 16.03 -3.04
N GLU A 907 -25.93 16.14 -3.86
CA GLU A 907 -25.25 14.95 -4.40
C GLU A 907 -24.53 14.18 -3.28
N GLU A 908 -23.90 14.86 -2.33
CA GLU A 908 -23.32 14.21 -1.16
C GLU A 908 -24.40 13.53 -0.31
N ALA A 909 -25.52 14.21 -0.04
CA ALA A 909 -26.65 13.64 0.69
C ALA A 909 -27.20 12.37 0.01
N ARG A 910 -27.32 12.36 -1.32
CA ARG A 910 -27.70 11.16 -2.09
C ARG A 910 -26.69 10.04 -1.94
N SER A 911 -25.40 10.35 -2.01
CA SER A 911 -24.32 9.36 -1.89
C SER A 911 -24.27 8.68 -0.52
N VAL A 912 -24.67 9.39 0.54
CA VAL A 912 -24.72 8.88 1.92
C VAL A 912 -26.10 8.29 2.26
N GLY A 913 -27.14 8.58 1.46
CA GLY A 913 -28.51 8.09 1.66
C GLY A 913 -29.40 8.95 2.56
N TYR A 914 -29.06 10.23 2.77
CA TYR A 914 -29.77 11.18 3.64
C TYR A 914 -31.04 11.78 2.99
N THR A 915 -32.16 11.06 3.05
CA THR A 915 -33.40 11.48 2.36
C THR A 915 -33.90 12.86 2.80
N SER A 916 -33.92 13.16 4.11
CA SER A 916 -34.40 14.43 4.64
C SER A 916 -33.57 15.63 4.15
N ILE A 917 -32.25 15.46 4.02
CA ILE A 917 -31.35 16.50 3.53
C ILE A 917 -31.42 16.65 2.02
N VAL A 918 -31.64 15.57 1.27
CA VAL A 918 -31.94 15.66 -0.18
C VAL A 918 -33.19 16.51 -0.41
N LEU A 919 -34.24 16.31 0.40
CA LEU A 919 -35.47 17.11 0.30
C LEU A 919 -35.22 18.58 0.67
N ARG A 920 -34.57 18.84 1.80
CA ARG A 920 -34.28 20.22 2.24
C ARG A 920 -33.39 20.96 1.24
N THR A 921 -32.28 20.37 0.81
CA THR A 921 -31.40 20.98 -0.21
C THR A 921 -32.15 21.27 -1.51
N SER A 922 -33.07 20.38 -1.93
CA SER A 922 -33.91 20.62 -3.11
C SER A 922 -34.86 21.80 -2.92
N ILE A 923 -35.46 21.96 -1.75
CA ILE A 923 -36.33 23.12 -1.44
C ILE A 923 -35.53 24.43 -1.57
N TYR A 924 -34.38 24.54 -0.91
CA TYR A 924 -33.59 25.78 -0.93
C TYR A 924 -32.88 26.02 -2.26
N LEU A 925 -32.49 24.97 -2.98
CA LEU A 925 -31.96 25.10 -4.34
C LEU A 925 -33.04 25.67 -5.28
N ALA A 926 -34.30 25.29 -5.10
CA ALA A 926 -35.40 25.82 -5.90
C ALA A 926 -35.58 27.32 -5.63
N LEU A 927 -35.51 27.74 -4.36
CA LEU A 927 -35.57 29.16 -4.01
C LEU A 927 -34.40 29.95 -4.63
N ALA A 928 -33.20 29.38 -4.65
CA ALA A 928 -32.03 29.98 -5.31
C ALA A 928 -32.24 30.09 -6.84
N LEU A 929 -32.71 29.02 -7.50
CA LEU A 929 -32.99 29.00 -8.93
C LEU A 929 -34.07 30.00 -9.34
N SER A 930 -35.13 30.14 -8.54
CA SER A 930 -36.18 31.13 -8.76
C SER A 930 -35.60 32.56 -8.77
N ARG A 931 -34.75 32.89 -7.77
CA ARG A 931 -34.07 34.20 -7.69
C ARG A 931 -33.04 34.42 -8.82
N LEU A 932 -32.53 33.34 -9.42
CA LEU A 932 -31.66 33.38 -10.61
C LEU A 932 -32.45 33.45 -11.93
N GLY A 933 -33.78 33.42 -11.90
CA GLY A 933 -34.66 33.55 -13.05
C GLY A 933 -35.22 32.24 -13.62
N ASP A 934 -34.86 31.08 -13.06
CA ASP A 934 -35.38 29.77 -13.49
C ASP A 934 -36.57 29.33 -12.62
N VAL A 935 -37.67 30.07 -12.74
CA VAL A 935 -38.89 29.86 -11.96
C VAL A 935 -39.55 28.50 -12.26
N GLN A 936 -39.49 28.04 -13.51
CA GLN A 936 -40.11 26.78 -13.91
C GLN A 936 -39.39 25.57 -13.29
N ALA A 937 -38.05 25.57 -13.29
CA ALA A 937 -37.29 24.53 -12.61
C ALA A 937 -37.54 24.55 -11.09
N ALA A 938 -37.61 25.74 -10.49
CA ALA A 938 -37.91 25.92 -9.08
C ALA A 938 -39.27 25.31 -8.69
N GLN A 939 -40.32 25.62 -9.43
CA GLN A 939 -41.67 25.09 -9.17
C GLN A 939 -41.74 23.56 -9.30
N ASN A 940 -41.09 22.99 -10.32
CA ASN A 940 -41.07 21.54 -10.52
C ASN A 940 -40.38 20.84 -9.35
N MET A 941 -39.23 21.37 -8.92
CA MET A 941 -38.44 20.78 -7.83
C MET A 941 -39.12 20.91 -6.47
N LEU A 942 -39.80 22.04 -6.19
CA LEU A 942 -40.60 22.21 -4.97
C LEU A 942 -41.80 21.24 -4.94
N ARG A 943 -42.48 21.07 -6.06
CA ARG A 943 -43.62 20.14 -6.18
C ARG A 943 -43.19 18.69 -5.94
N GLU A 944 -42.05 18.29 -6.50
CA GLU A 944 -41.46 16.97 -6.26
C GLU A 944 -41.10 16.80 -4.78
N ALA A 945 -40.38 17.77 -4.20
CA ALA A 945 -40.00 17.74 -2.79
C ALA A 945 -41.22 17.65 -1.86
N ARG A 946 -42.27 18.44 -2.11
CA ARG A 946 -43.53 18.41 -1.35
C ARG A 946 -44.21 17.05 -1.43
N ASN A 947 -44.35 16.50 -2.65
CA ASN A 947 -45.04 15.22 -2.85
C ASN A 947 -44.30 14.09 -2.12
N THR A 948 -42.96 14.04 -2.24
CA THR A 948 -42.14 13.06 -1.53
C THR A 948 -42.20 13.27 -0.02
N ALA A 949 -42.12 14.52 0.47
CA ALA A 949 -42.23 14.84 1.88
C ALA A 949 -43.57 14.36 2.48
N ARG A 950 -44.68 14.62 1.78
CA ARG A 950 -46.02 14.15 2.19
C ARG A 950 -46.13 12.63 2.20
N GLN A 951 -45.69 11.98 1.12
CA GLN A 951 -45.80 10.52 0.99
C GLN A 951 -44.98 9.77 2.04
N GLN A 952 -43.83 10.32 2.42
CA GLN A 952 -42.91 9.67 3.34
C GLN A 952 -43.04 10.17 4.79
N GLY A 953 -43.86 11.19 5.08
CA GLY A 953 -44.14 11.65 6.45
C GLY A 953 -43.22 12.73 7.00
N PHE A 954 -42.55 13.50 6.14
CA PHE A 954 -41.69 14.63 6.53
C PHE A 954 -42.49 15.94 6.66
N SER A 955 -43.38 16.04 7.65
CA SER A 955 -44.35 17.14 7.74
C SER A 955 -43.71 18.55 7.79
N GLY A 956 -42.58 18.70 8.49
CA GLY A 956 -41.84 19.98 8.53
C GLY A 956 -41.34 20.42 7.15
N LEU A 957 -40.79 19.48 6.38
CA LEU A 957 -40.30 19.76 5.03
C LEU A 957 -41.44 19.94 4.02
N GLU A 958 -42.59 19.28 4.23
CA GLU A 958 -43.80 19.53 3.46
C GLU A 958 -44.26 20.99 3.63
N ALA A 959 -44.26 21.50 4.86
CA ALA A 959 -44.61 22.89 5.14
C ALA A 959 -43.61 23.89 4.51
N GLU A 960 -42.31 23.62 4.62
CA GLU A 960 -41.26 24.42 3.97
C GLU A 960 -41.43 24.44 2.44
N ALA A 961 -41.72 23.29 1.82
CA ALA A 961 -41.94 23.17 0.38
C ALA A 961 -43.22 23.88 -0.08
N LEU A 962 -44.32 23.75 0.66
CA LEU A 962 -45.58 24.47 0.39
C LEU A 962 -45.40 25.99 0.45
N PHE A 963 -44.68 26.48 1.47
CA PHE A 963 -44.33 27.90 1.56
C PHE A 963 -43.44 28.33 0.38
N GLY A 964 -42.45 27.51 0.02
CA GLY A 964 -41.59 27.74 -1.14
C GLY A 964 -42.39 27.82 -2.45
N GLU A 965 -43.32 26.90 -2.70
CA GLU A 965 -44.20 26.93 -3.88
C GLU A 965 -45.00 28.23 -3.94
N ALA A 966 -45.57 28.66 -2.82
CA ALA A 966 -46.31 29.91 -2.74
C ALA A 966 -45.43 31.13 -3.01
N ALA A 967 -44.19 31.13 -2.52
CA ALA A 967 -43.26 32.24 -2.69
C ALA A 967 -42.69 32.38 -4.11
N VAL A 968 -42.60 31.28 -4.89
CA VAL A 968 -42.07 31.31 -6.27
C VAL A 968 -43.15 31.36 -7.35
N SER A 969 -44.41 31.09 -7.00
CA SER A 969 -45.50 31.03 -7.98
C SER A 969 -45.99 32.43 -8.37
N PRO A 970 -46.05 32.75 -9.67
CA PRO A 970 -46.55 34.05 -10.11
C PRO A 970 -48.08 34.10 -9.96
N ALA A 971 -48.60 35.07 -9.23
CA ALA A 971 -50.05 35.28 -9.08
C ALA A 971 -50.65 36.02 -10.30
N SER A 972 -50.45 35.46 -11.50
CA SER A 972 -50.73 36.13 -12.79
C SER A 972 -52.22 36.09 -13.17
N ASN A 973 -52.93 35.06 -12.73
CA ASN A 973 -54.35 34.86 -12.98
C ASN A 973 -55.08 34.35 -11.72
N GLU A 974 -56.41 34.26 -11.77
CA GLU A 974 -57.25 33.88 -10.63
C GLU A 974 -57.04 32.42 -10.18
N ASN A 975 -56.70 31.52 -11.11
CA ASN A 975 -56.38 30.13 -10.80
C ASN A 975 -55.04 30.02 -10.05
N ASP A 976 -54.01 30.75 -10.51
CA ASP A 976 -52.69 30.80 -9.86
C ASP A 976 -52.84 31.34 -8.44
N ARG A 977 -53.60 32.43 -8.27
CA ARG A 977 -53.87 33.02 -6.96
C ARG A 977 -54.58 32.05 -6.03
N THR A 978 -55.57 31.31 -6.53
CA THR A 978 -56.29 30.29 -5.76
C THR A 978 -55.34 29.16 -5.33
N SER A 979 -54.43 28.74 -6.20
CA SER A 979 -53.40 27.75 -5.90
C SER A 979 -52.45 28.24 -4.79
N VAL A 980 -51.94 29.47 -4.89
CA VAL A 980 -51.04 30.06 -3.89
C VAL A 980 -51.73 30.19 -2.52
N LEU A 981 -52.98 30.63 -2.48
CA LEU A 981 -53.76 30.70 -1.25
C LEU A 981 -53.97 29.32 -0.61
N HIS A 982 -54.20 28.29 -1.43
CA HIS A 982 -54.31 26.91 -0.96
C HIS A 982 -52.99 26.41 -0.34
N GLN A 983 -51.87 26.65 -1.03
CA GLN A 983 -50.53 26.29 -0.54
C GLN A 983 -50.21 26.99 0.80
N LEU A 984 -50.46 28.30 0.91
CA LEU A 984 -50.21 29.06 2.14
C LEU A 984 -51.07 28.58 3.31
N ARG A 985 -52.36 28.31 3.09
CA ARG A 985 -53.25 27.78 4.14
C ARG A 985 -52.78 26.39 4.61
N ALA A 986 -52.34 25.53 3.69
CA ALA A 986 -51.79 24.23 4.04
C ALA A 986 -50.48 24.36 4.83
N ALA A 987 -49.58 25.25 4.42
CA ALA A 987 -48.34 25.53 5.16
C ALA A 987 -48.62 26.06 6.58
N ILE A 988 -49.57 27.00 6.72
CA ILE A 988 -50.01 27.55 8.03
C ILE A 988 -50.58 26.45 8.91
N ALA A 989 -51.43 25.58 8.38
CA ALA A 989 -52.03 24.48 9.14
C ALA A 989 -50.96 23.56 9.74
N ILE A 990 -49.98 23.13 8.93
CA ILE A 990 -48.88 22.26 9.38
C ILE A 990 -47.95 23.01 10.34
N ALA A 991 -47.62 24.27 10.05
CA ALA A 991 -46.76 25.09 10.91
C ALA A 991 -47.37 25.33 12.29
N SER A 992 -48.69 25.59 12.33
CA SER A 992 -49.46 25.77 13.56
C SER A 992 -49.51 24.47 14.38
N SER A 993 -49.81 23.32 13.75
CA SER A 993 -49.85 22.03 14.46
C SER A 993 -48.48 21.58 14.98
N SER A 994 -47.41 21.93 14.28
CA SER A 994 -46.02 21.61 14.68
C SER A 994 -45.42 22.65 15.65
N GLY A 995 -46.06 23.80 15.84
CA GLY A 995 -45.57 24.89 16.71
C GLY A 995 -44.40 25.70 16.12
N THR A 996 -44.20 25.67 14.80
CA THR A 996 -43.08 26.38 14.13
C THR A 996 -43.39 27.85 13.89
N LYS A 997 -43.23 28.67 14.93
CA LYS A 997 -43.56 30.11 14.90
C LYS A 997 -42.91 30.88 13.75
N PRO A 998 -41.61 30.69 13.40
CA PRO A 998 -40.98 31.45 12.32
C PRO A 998 -41.63 31.19 10.95
N LEU A 999 -41.90 29.92 10.63
CA LEU A 999 -42.56 29.55 9.37
C LEU A 999 -44.01 30.02 9.35
N LEU A 1000 -44.73 29.85 10.47
CA LEU A 1000 -46.10 30.34 10.64
C LEU A 1000 -46.20 31.84 10.35
N HIS A 1001 -45.38 32.66 11.02
CA HIS A 1001 -45.40 34.11 10.84
C HIS A 1001 -45.03 34.52 9.41
N ARG A 1002 -44.07 33.85 8.77
CA ARG A 1002 -43.71 34.11 7.36
C ARG A 1002 -44.86 33.79 6.41
N ALA A 1003 -45.53 32.66 6.61
CA ALA A 1003 -46.68 32.25 5.79
C ALA A 1003 -47.89 33.17 6.01
N GLU A 1004 -48.18 33.57 7.25
CA GLU A 1004 -49.23 34.52 7.58
C GLU A 1004 -48.96 35.92 7.01
N ALA A 1005 -47.71 36.39 7.08
CA ALA A 1005 -47.31 37.68 6.51
C ALA A 1005 -47.51 37.69 4.99
N LEU A 1006 -47.08 36.64 4.29
CA LEU A 1006 -47.29 36.52 2.84
C LEU A 1006 -48.78 36.41 2.48
N LEU A 1007 -49.55 35.65 3.26
CA LEU A 1007 -51.00 35.52 3.07
C LEU A 1007 -51.73 36.86 3.27
N ASN A 1008 -51.47 37.55 4.38
CA ASN A 1008 -52.05 38.86 4.69
C ASN A 1008 -51.69 39.88 3.62
N GLY A 1009 -50.46 39.82 3.14
CA GLY A 1009 -49.97 40.62 2.05
C GLY A 1009 -50.80 40.48 0.76
N MET A 1010 -51.01 39.24 0.34
CA MET A 1010 -51.82 38.92 -0.85
C MET A 1010 -53.30 39.26 -0.71
N LEU A 1011 -53.82 39.30 0.52
CA LEU A 1011 -55.20 39.72 0.80
C LEU A 1011 -55.33 41.25 0.80
N ALA A 1012 -54.29 41.96 1.24
CA ALA A 1012 -54.27 43.43 1.33
C ALA A 1012 -54.07 44.14 -0.02
N ASP A 1013 -53.39 43.52 -0.99
CA ASP A 1013 -53.26 44.05 -2.37
C ASP A 1013 -53.78 43.05 -3.41
N PRO A 1014 -55.09 43.07 -3.71
CA PRO A 1014 -55.69 42.15 -4.67
C PRO A 1014 -55.28 42.38 -6.13
N GLN A 1015 -54.67 43.52 -6.46
CA GLN A 1015 -54.30 43.90 -7.83
C GLN A 1015 -52.81 43.70 -8.14
N GLY A 1016 -52.00 43.28 -7.16
CA GLY A 1016 -50.64 42.76 -7.38
C GLY A 1016 -49.58 43.83 -7.67
N SER A 1017 -49.76 45.04 -7.17
CA SER A 1017 -48.82 46.16 -7.34
C SER A 1017 -47.60 46.10 -6.41
N VAL A 1018 -47.72 45.45 -5.24
CA VAL A 1018 -46.71 45.48 -4.17
C VAL A 1018 -45.82 44.21 -4.10
N TRP A 1019 -46.22 43.09 -4.71
CA TRP A 1019 -45.60 41.76 -4.50
C TRP A 1019 -44.60 41.31 -5.59
N ARG A 1020 -44.15 42.19 -6.49
CA ARG A 1020 -43.26 41.86 -7.62
C ARG A 1020 -41.74 42.01 -7.33
N HIS A 1021 -41.32 42.20 -6.08
CA HIS A 1021 -39.91 42.42 -5.72
C HIS A 1021 -39.40 41.45 -4.66
#